data_AF-A0A9P7US87-F1
#
_entry.id   AF-A0A9P7US87-F1
#
_cell.length_a   1.000
_cell.length_b   1.000
_cell.length_c   1.000
_cell.angle_alpha   90.00
_cell.angle_beta   90.00
_cell.angle_gamma   90.00
#
_symmetry.space_group_name_H-M   'P 1'
#
loop_
_entity.id
_entity.type
_entity.pdbx_description
1 polymer ?
#
loop_
_entity_poly.entity_id
_entity_poly.type
_entity_poly.pdbx_seq_one_letter_code
_entity_poly.pdbx_strand_id
1 'polypeptide(L)'
;MDVPFVSSGTSSRAHYVLVRKVEEETSFIRADQHLAEAVDVTLRDLMKPQSMKKCKEHLIMLLYCYTTASTGTLDRSALHDVLSRAITLAEAGKTVADKRIGYLFCSEMMPPGHEFQLMLVNTLRKDLESLHVPRICLALDHLISSPSQEVIPAIQTRLLDLVAHNSPVIRRRALLALKALSHCNPDLLTAIVALVSRRLRDIDQSVSNAALSVATRTFELHDSTRLDINRAVNELLGSTFPRKVYMDRRRPGSGDLRVLNAANIVGVSENNLPLIGDIIRFAAKRKKDALLREAFLTLRSLGPETSLLKSRKLSPISHVRHLLTSQDVNDQHLFLSCLECVDPNFWAGNTLDIPPALDQWEVEHIMRLLDSMDPLTVRILNKVDDSIVGSYYTRTLQRMPPGLSLAQKTEYVCRLLEILEIESQGDGEQYAREVQGILQLTTEDKEALLDTVVETVLSRIRIASADWQVQCATTFLARFLELEQASDPTTMVIVATLACEYIDRVSLSPYALVKKMSSQLLSASLPIQEACLLAMLRVAAECDRIPEDVLNVVSKIGEAGSGRIRFFSLKFSELVQDRSSLNSIVCGAKSSALPDFLRSLQSNTKSESHSHSRGCPSTSQKSDRLSTSKLRYTAYEPPMITPRLKSRSSERGSRMTSPNIAAGLKALTGGELTMAVSSEEFELSMMKPGPHHVSTTANTTESDDLIALDSPFVDPGVGGDVDVENLWSSFDQSNTCRGWYDGSINQVVKLVAALAAVRIRVFDALVPPYEGELKVLVFPVGQAGELQALNLGAILRLKSSEEESCLWRLRGKPPIYEKVKDLLTG
;
A
#
# COMPACT_ATOMS: atom_id res chain seq x y z
N MET A 1 7.58 -16.83 17.40
CA MET A 1 7.51 -15.57 18.17
C MET A 1 7.71 -15.88 19.65
N ASP A 2 8.77 -15.38 20.30
CA ASP A 2 9.05 -15.63 21.74
C ASP A 2 8.48 -14.55 22.67
N VAL A 3 7.36 -13.93 22.28
CA VAL A 3 6.71 -12.87 23.05
C VAL A 3 5.58 -13.47 23.89
N PRO A 4 5.59 -13.37 25.23
CA PRO A 4 4.52 -13.93 26.07
C PRO A 4 3.19 -13.21 25.83
N PHE A 5 2.06 -13.91 26.09
CA PHE A 5 0.69 -13.41 25.89
C PHE A 5 0.49 -11.96 26.41
N VAL A 6 0.96 -11.68 27.63
CA VAL A 6 0.78 -10.38 28.30
C VAL A 6 1.43 -9.22 27.54
N SER A 7 2.50 -9.48 26.76
CA SER A 7 3.18 -8.48 25.93
C SER A 7 2.87 -8.61 24.45
N SER A 8 2.03 -9.57 24.05
CA SER A 8 1.67 -9.81 22.65
C SER A 8 0.62 -8.84 22.11
N GLY A 9 -0.05 -8.11 23.01
CA GLY A 9 -1.18 -7.26 22.65
C GLY A 9 -2.28 -8.05 21.96
N THR A 10 -2.60 -9.27 22.40
CA THR A 10 -3.71 -10.04 21.81
C THR A 10 -4.95 -9.95 22.70
N SER A 11 -6.12 -9.85 22.08
CA SER A 11 -7.39 -9.65 22.79
C SER A 11 -7.82 -10.82 23.68
N SER A 12 -7.39 -12.05 23.37
CA SER A 12 -7.72 -13.25 24.16
C SER A 12 -6.61 -14.30 24.06
N ARG A 13 -6.56 -15.23 25.02
CA ARG A 13 -5.63 -16.36 24.96
C ARG A 13 -5.87 -17.24 23.73
N ALA A 14 -7.12 -17.36 23.29
CA ALA A 14 -7.47 -18.10 22.08
C ALA A 14 -6.91 -17.39 20.83
N HIS A 15 -7.03 -16.06 20.76
CA HIS A 15 -6.46 -15.24 19.71
C HIS A 15 -4.92 -15.38 19.68
N TYR A 16 -4.25 -15.31 20.83
CA TYR A 16 -2.79 -15.52 20.92
C TYR A 16 -2.33 -16.88 20.41
N VAL A 17 -3.03 -17.95 20.81
CA VAL A 17 -2.71 -19.31 20.36
C VAL A 17 -2.88 -19.45 18.86
N LEU A 18 -3.92 -18.83 18.28
CA LEU A 18 -4.15 -18.83 16.85
C LEU A 18 -3.04 -18.11 16.09
N VAL A 19 -2.72 -16.87 16.47
CA VAL A 19 -1.65 -16.07 15.84
C VAL A 19 -0.34 -16.85 15.87
N ARG A 20 0.00 -17.42 17.03
CA ARG A 20 1.22 -18.22 17.19
C ARG A 20 1.24 -19.45 16.27
N LYS A 21 0.15 -20.20 16.16
CA LYS A 21 0.05 -21.37 15.27
C LYS A 21 0.25 -20.99 13.80
N VAL A 22 -0.28 -19.84 13.38
CA VAL A 22 -0.19 -19.37 12.00
C VAL A 22 1.20 -18.83 11.69
N GLU A 23 1.79 -18.03 12.58
CA GLU A 23 3.11 -17.41 12.38
C GLU A 23 4.29 -18.36 12.57
N GLU A 24 4.13 -19.44 13.36
CA GLU A 24 5.17 -20.47 13.52
C GLU A 24 5.17 -21.51 12.39
N GLU A 25 4.12 -21.56 11.57
CA GLU A 25 4.02 -22.54 10.49
C GLU A 25 4.81 -22.08 9.25
N THR A 26 5.57 -23.01 8.65
CA THR A 26 6.43 -22.72 7.49
C THR A 26 5.71 -22.93 6.15
N SER A 27 4.57 -23.62 6.15
CA SER A 27 3.77 -23.93 4.97
C SER A 27 2.49 -23.12 4.92
N PHE A 28 2.31 -22.32 3.87
CA PHE A 28 1.11 -21.52 3.63
C PHE A 28 -0.19 -22.34 3.64
N ILE A 29 -0.15 -23.58 3.12
CA ILE A 29 -1.33 -24.47 3.06
C ILE A 29 -1.81 -24.87 4.46
N ARG A 30 -0.88 -25.14 5.39
CA ARG A 30 -1.24 -25.51 6.76
C ARG A 30 -1.66 -24.30 7.60
N ALA A 31 -1.04 -23.16 7.37
CA ALA A 31 -1.49 -21.89 7.95
C ALA A 31 -2.97 -21.63 7.58
N ASP A 32 -3.34 -21.77 6.30
CA ASP A 32 -4.73 -21.61 5.84
C ASP A 32 -5.68 -22.65 6.44
N GLN A 33 -5.25 -23.90 6.68
CA GLN A 33 -6.06 -24.90 7.39
C GLN A 33 -6.35 -24.51 8.84
N HIS A 34 -5.36 -23.99 9.57
CA HIS A 34 -5.56 -23.49 10.92
C HIS A 34 -6.49 -22.28 10.97
N LEU A 35 -6.41 -21.39 9.97
CA LEU A 35 -7.34 -20.27 9.83
C LEU A 35 -8.77 -20.74 9.57
N ALA A 36 -8.97 -21.70 8.66
CA ALA A 36 -10.30 -22.26 8.37
C ALA A 36 -10.94 -22.92 9.59
N GLU A 37 -10.20 -23.76 10.33
CA GLU A 37 -10.68 -24.38 11.57
C GLU A 37 -11.07 -23.33 12.62
N ALA A 38 -10.25 -22.28 12.77
CA ALA A 38 -10.54 -21.20 13.70
C ALA A 38 -11.80 -20.41 13.31
N VAL A 39 -12.03 -20.17 12.01
CA VAL A 39 -13.26 -19.54 11.51
C VAL A 39 -14.47 -20.38 11.89
N ASP A 40 -14.46 -21.69 11.62
CA ASP A 40 -15.58 -22.59 11.93
C ASP A 40 -15.90 -22.67 13.43
N VAL A 41 -14.89 -22.69 14.28
CA VAL A 41 -15.08 -22.66 15.74
C VAL A 41 -15.67 -21.31 16.17
N THR A 42 -15.08 -20.22 15.68
CA THR A 42 -15.45 -18.85 16.06
C THR A 42 -16.88 -18.52 15.62
N LEU A 43 -17.29 -18.92 14.41
CA LEU A 43 -18.65 -18.74 13.92
C LEU A 43 -19.67 -19.52 14.76
N ARG A 44 -19.40 -20.80 15.04
CA ARG A 44 -20.29 -21.63 15.87
C ARG A 44 -20.48 -21.06 17.27
N ASP A 45 -19.43 -20.54 17.87
CA ASP A 45 -19.51 -19.93 19.19
C ASP A 45 -20.21 -18.57 19.14
N LEU A 46 -19.93 -17.79 18.11
CA LEU A 46 -20.59 -16.51 17.89
C LEU A 46 -22.11 -16.67 17.77
N MET A 47 -22.62 -17.75 17.16
CA MET A 47 -24.06 -18.01 17.05
C MET A 47 -24.78 -18.19 18.39
N LYS A 48 -24.08 -18.50 19.47
CA LYS A 48 -24.67 -18.61 20.81
C LYS A 48 -24.91 -17.23 21.43
N PRO A 49 -25.84 -17.07 22.39
CA PRO A 49 -25.95 -15.86 23.18
C PRO A 49 -24.68 -15.69 24.02
N GLN A 50 -23.99 -14.55 23.88
CA GLN A 50 -22.74 -14.29 24.58
C GLN A 50 -22.67 -12.85 25.12
N SER A 51 -21.72 -12.61 26.03
CA SER A 51 -21.43 -11.25 26.50
C SER A 51 -20.76 -10.42 25.41
N MET A 52 -20.93 -9.09 25.48
CA MET A 52 -20.31 -8.15 24.53
C MET A 52 -18.78 -8.27 24.49
N LYS A 53 -18.15 -8.58 25.63
CA LYS A 53 -16.70 -8.83 25.71
C LYS A 53 -16.29 -10.03 24.84
N LYS A 54 -16.98 -11.16 24.97
CA LYS A 54 -16.71 -12.34 24.13
C LYS A 54 -17.05 -12.06 22.67
N CYS A 55 -18.17 -11.39 22.38
CA CYS A 55 -18.51 -11.02 21.00
C CYS A 55 -17.38 -10.20 20.35
N LYS A 56 -16.83 -9.21 21.05
CA LYS A 56 -15.67 -8.43 20.59
C LYS A 56 -14.45 -9.31 20.30
N GLU A 57 -14.11 -10.23 21.20
CA GLU A 57 -12.97 -11.15 21.02
C GLU A 57 -13.13 -12.02 19.76
N HIS A 58 -14.33 -12.59 19.54
CA HIS A 58 -14.61 -13.40 18.34
C HIS A 58 -14.56 -12.56 17.06
N LEU A 59 -15.10 -11.33 17.06
CA LEU A 59 -15.02 -10.44 15.89
C LEU A 59 -13.56 -10.07 15.54
N ILE A 60 -12.72 -9.82 16.55
CA ILE A 60 -11.28 -9.57 16.33
C ILE A 60 -10.61 -10.81 15.71
N MET A 61 -10.93 -12.01 16.21
CA MET A 61 -10.38 -13.25 15.66
C MET A 61 -10.83 -13.48 14.21
N LEU A 62 -12.09 -13.23 13.87
CA LEU A 62 -12.58 -13.33 12.50
C LEU A 62 -11.90 -12.31 11.58
N LEU A 63 -11.69 -11.08 12.05
CA LEU A 63 -10.99 -10.05 11.29
C LEU A 63 -9.53 -10.47 11.02
N TYR A 64 -8.83 -11.00 12.02
CA TYR A 64 -7.49 -11.56 11.85
C TYR A 64 -7.46 -12.70 10.83
N CYS A 65 -8.40 -13.64 10.91
CA CYS A 65 -8.48 -14.73 9.94
C CYS A 65 -8.72 -14.22 8.51
N TYR A 66 -9.56 -13.20 8.35
CA TYR A 66 -9.82 -12.60 7.05
C TYR A 66 -8.59 -11.89 6.48
N THR A 67 -7.89 -11.08 7.28
CA THR A 67 -6.73 -10.31 6.81
C THR A 67 -5.51 -11.17 6.51
N THR A 68 -5.44 -12.38 7.06
CA THR A 68 -4.27 -13.27 6.97
C THR A 68 -4.43 -14.39 5.94
N ALA A 69 -5.67 -14.76 5.58
CA ALA A 69 -5.92 -15.91 4.70
C ALA A 69 -5.59 -15.62 3.22
N SER A 70 -5.04 -16.61 2.52
CA SER A 70 -4.62 -16.46 1.11
C SER A 70 -5.79 -16.38 0.12
N THR A 71 -7.01 -16.82 0.48
CA THR A 71 -8.28 -16.52 -0.23
C THR A 71 -9.50 -17.19 0.43
N GLY A 72 -10.63 -16.47 0.54
CA GLY A 72 -11.99 -17.06 0.54
C GLY A 72 -12.44 -17.90 1.75
N THR A 73 -11.88 -17.70 2.94
CA THR A 73 -12.17 -18.52 4.14
C THR A 73 -13.55 -18.27 4.78
N LEU A 74 -14.20 -17.15 4.50
CA LEU A 74 -15.52 -16.81 5.05
C LEU A 74 -16.62 -17.00 4.00
N ASP A 75 -17.56 -17.91 4.28
CA ASP A 75 -18.75 -18.11 3.44
C ASP A 75 -19.71 -16.92 3.52
N ARG A 76 -20.34 -16.57 2.40
CA ARG A 76 -21.24 -15.42 2.27
C ARG A 76 -22.50 -15.55 3.13
N SER A 77 -22.94 -16.79 3.39
CA SER A 77 -24.11 -17.05 4.23
C SER A 77 -23.88 -16.68 5.70
N ALA A 78 -22.70 -17.02 6.23
CA ALA A 78 -22.30 -16.73 7.60
C ALA A 78 -21.98 -15.24 7.84
N LEU A 79 -21.63 -14.49 6.80
CA LEU A 79 -21.34 -13.05 6.91
C LEU A 79 -22.54 -12.25 7.45
N HIS A 80 -23.77 -12.60 7.06
CA HIS A 80 -24.96 -11.86 7.50
C HIS A 80 -25.15 -11.89 9.02
N ASP A 81 -25.10 -13.08 9.60
CA ASP A 81 -25.24 -13.28 11.05
C ASP A 81 -24.13 -12.59 11.86
N VAL A 82 -22.91 -12.60 11.32
CA VAL A 82 -21.75 -11.95 11.96
C VAL A 82 -21.88 -10.43 11.88
N LEU A 83 -22.30 -9.88 10.73
CA LEU A 83 -22.52 -8.44 10.55
C LEU A 83 -23.60 -7.91 11.50
N SER A 84 -24.69 -8.65 11.70
CA SER A 84 -25.73 -8.29 12.68
C SER A 84 -25.17 -8.10 14.10
N ARG A 85 -24.23 -8.96 14.50
CA ARG A 85 -23.56 -8.87 15.81
C ARG A 85 -22.55 -7.72 15.87
N ALA A 86 -21.84 -7.46 14.79
CA ALA A 86 -20.95 -6.30 14.70
C ALA A 86 -21.72 -4.97 14.80
N ILE A 87 -22.89 -4.88 14.18
CA ILE A 87 -23.78 -3.71 14.26
C ILE A 87 -24.32 -3.55 15.68
N THR A 88 -24.74 -4.64 16.31
CA THR A 88 -25.16 -4.64 17.72
C THR A 88 -24.03 -4.14 18.63
N LEU A 89 -22.79 -4.53 18.36
CA LEU A 89 -21.61 -4.05 19.08
C LEU A 89 -21.34 -2.55 18.82
N ALA A 90 -21.54 -2.08 17.59
CA ALA A 90 -21.42 -0.66 17.22
C ALA A 90 -22.51 0.22 17.85
N GLU A 91 -23.74 -0.29 17.98
CA GLU A 91 -24.86 0.47 18.57
C GLU A 91 -24.83 0.42 20.10
N ALA A 92 -24.83 -0.78 20.68
CA ALA A 92 -25.02 -1.01 22.12
C ALA A 92 -23.71 -1.06 22.92
N GLY A 93 -22.55 -0.96 22.25
CA GLY A 93 -21.24 -0.90 22.90
C GLY A 93 -21.15 0.23 23.93
N LYS A 94 -20.79 -0.11 25.17
CA LYS A 94 -20.67 0.87 26.27
C LYS A 94 -19.38 1.67 26.18
N THR A 95 -18.28 1.01 25.80
CA THR A 95 -16.97 1.63 25.68
C THR A 95 -16.69 2.07 24.24
N VAL A 96 -15.80 3.05 24.08
CA VAL A 96 -15.32 3.50 22.76
C VAL A 96 -14.65 2.34 22.01
N ALA A 97 -13.91 1.48 22.72
CA ALA A 97 -13.25 0.31 22.14
C ALA A 97 -14.24 -0.71 21.56
N ASP A 98 -15.38 -0.93 22.23
CA ASP A 98 -16.41 -1.84 21.73
C ASP A 98 -17.02 -1.30 20.43
N LYS A 99 -17.40 -0.01 20.42
CA LYS A 99 -17.91 0.65 19.20
C LYS A 99 -16.89 0.66 18.06
N ARG A 100 -15.62 0.91 18.36
CA ARG A 100 -14.51 0.90 17.38
C ARG A 100 -14.41 -0.43 16.67
N ILE A 101 -14.46 -1.55 17.41
CA ILE A 101 -14.45 -2.89 16.80
C ILE A 101 -15.69 -3.13 15.96
N GLY A 102 -16.88 -2.73 16.43
CA GLY A 102 -18.11 -2.84 15.65
C GLY A 102 -18.03 -2.10 14.31
N TYR A 103 -17.62 -0.82 14.33
CA TYR A 103 -17.45 -0.01 13.13
C TYR A 103 -16.34 -0.54 12.20
N LEU A 104 -15.19 -0.94 12.75
CA LEU A 104 -14.08 -1.49 11.97
C LEU A 104 -14.50 -2.78 11.27
N PHE A 105 -15.14 -3.70 11.99
CA PHE A 105 -15.61 -4.96 11.42
C PHE A 105 -16.62 -4.73 10.30
N CYS A 106 -17.56 -3.78 10.48
CA CYS A 106 -18.48 -3.40 9.42
C CYS A 106 -17.75 -2.80 8.21
N SER A 107 -16.76 -1.91 8.43
CA SER A 107 -16.01 -1.27 7.34
C SER A 107 -15.21 -2.27 6.50
N GLU A 108 -14.67 -3.32 7.13
CA GLU A 108 -13.81 -4.30 6.45
C GLU A 108 -14.63 -5.44 5.81
N MET A 109 -15.70 -5.91 6.47
CA MET A 109 -16.43 -7.11 6.05
C MET A 109 -17.72 -6.83 5.27
N MET A 110 -18.33 -5.66 5.42
CA MET A 110 -19.63 -5.37 4.82
C MET A 110 -19.47 -4.96 3.34
N PRO A 111 -20.08 -5.69 2.39
CA PRO A 111 -20.05 -5.28 0.98
C PRO A 111 -20.75 -3.94 0.75
N PRO A 112 -20.34 -3.17 -0.28
CA PRO A 112 -21.05 -1.94 -0.66
C PRO A 112 -22.49 -2.28 -1.07
N GLY A 113 -23.46 -1.50 -0.58
CA GLY A 113 -24.89 -1.68 -0.87
C GLY A 113 -25.59 -2.78 -0.07
N HIS A 114 -24.95 -3.34 0.96
CA HIS A 114 -25.59 -4.32 1.84
C HIS A 114 -26.75 -3.70 2.64
N GLU A 115 -27.86 -4.43 2.81
CA GLU A 115 -29.10 -3.93 3.46
C GLU A 115 -28.87 -3.37 4.87
N PHE A 116 -27.94 -3.98 5.62
CA PHE A 116 -27.59 -3.56 6.97
C PHE A 116 -26.88 -2.21 7.08
N GLN A 117 -26.45 -1.61 5.97
CA GLN A 117 -25.97 -0.22 6.00
C GLN A 117 -27.03 0.73 6.57
N LEU A 118 -28.32 0.48 6.28
CA LEU A 118 -29.43 1.26 6.82
C LEU A 118 -29.53 1.20 8.35
N MET A 119 -29.15 0.08 8.96
CA MET A 119 -29.15 -0.06 10.42
C MET A 119 -28.09 0.81 11.09
N LEU A 120 -26.96 1.06 10.40
CA LEU A 120 -25.90 1.93 10.91
C LEU A 120 -26.23 3.42 10.80
N VAL A 121 -27.15 3.83 9.92
CA VAL A 121 -27.53 5.25 9.72
C VAL A 121 -27.94 5.91 11.04
N ASN A 122 -28.83 5.27 11.80
CA ASN A 122 -29.29 5.81 13.08
C ASN A 122 -28.17 5.82 14.14
N THR A 123 -27.30 4.82 14.14
CA THR A 123 -26.15 4.74 15.06
C THR A 123 -25.15 5.87 14.77
N LEU A 124 -24.83 6.10 13.50
CA LEU A 124 -23.97 7.19 13.05
C LEU A 124 -24.57 8.55 13.41
N ARG A 125 -25.87 8.77 13.16
CA ARG A 125 -26.56 10.01 13.56
C ARG A 125 -26.42 10.26 15.08
N LYS A 126 -26.76 9.27 15.90
CA LYS A 126 -26.66 9.36 17.37
C LYS A 126 -25.23 9.66 17.84
N ASP A 127 -24.23 9.01 17.23
CA ASP A 127 -22.83 9.17 17.61
C ASP A 127 -22.27 10.56 17.19
N LEU A 128 -22.70 11.11 16.05
CA LEU A 128 -22.35 12.47 15.59
C LEU A 128 -23.02 13.58 16.41
N GLU A 129 -24.19 13.30 16.97
CA GLU A 129 -24.92 14.19 17.89
C GLU A 129 -24.39 14.10 19.33
N SER A 130 -23.52 13.14 19.62
CA SER A 130 -22.95 12.97 20.96
C SER A 130 -22.08 14.15 21.38
N LEU A 131 -22.03 14.43 22.69
CA LEU A 131 -21.07 15.39 23.26
C LEU A 131 -19.67 14.80 23.44
N HIS A 132 -19.54 13.47 23.36
CA HIS A 132 -18.26 12.79 23.55
C HIS A 132 -17.44 12.80 22.26
N VAL A 133 -16.36 13.59 22.24
CA VAL A 133 -15.44 13.72 21.10
C VAL A 133 -15.01 12.37 20.51
N PRO A 134 -14.63 11.34 21.30
CA PRO A 134 -14.24 10.05 20.71
C PRO A 134 -15.36 9.35 19.94
N ARG A 135 -16.63 9.51 20.34
CA ARG A 135 -17.77 8.92 19.63
C ARG A 135 -18.02 9.63 18.30
N ILE A 136 -17.94 10.96 18.29
CA ILE A 136 -18.00 11.75 17.06
C ILE A 136 -16.89 11.32 16.10
N CYS A 137 -15.64 11.20 16.59
CA CYS A 137 -14.51 10.78 15.79
C CYS A 137 -14.72 9.40 15.17
N LEU A 138 -15.17 8.39 15.94
CA LEU A 138 -15.45 7.06 15.42
C LEU A 138 -16.49 7.06 14.30
N ALA A 139 -17.57 7.84 14.46
CA ALA A 139 -18.59 7.96 13.43
C ALA A 139 -18.05 8.64 12.17
N LEU A 140 -17.25 9.70 12.32
CA LEU A 140 -16.62 10.37 11.19
C LEU A 140 -15.58 9.48 10.48
N ASP A 141 -14.78 8.71 11.22
CA ASP A 141 -13.81 7.78 10.66
C ASP A 141 -14.49 6.67 9.86
N HIS A 142 -15.63 6.15 10.35
CA HIS A 142 -16.44 5.19 9.61
C HIS A 142 -17.00 5.79 8.31
N LEU A 143 -17.46 7.05 8.32
CA LEU A 143 -17.92 7.73 7.11
C LEU A 143 -16.80 7.98 6.09
N ILE A 144 -15.56 8.16 6.56
CA ILE A 144 -14.39 8.31 5.70
C ILE A 144 -14.03 6.97 5.04
N SER A 145 -14.07 5.87 5.80
CA SER A 145 -13.68 4.54 5.30
C SER A 145 -14.78 3.84 4.49
N SER A 146 -16.05 4.04 4.84
CA SER A 146 -17.21 3.39 4.22
C SER A 146 -18.31 4.42 3.90
N PRO A 147 -18.13 5.27 2.89
CA PRO A 147 -19.15 6.26 2.50
C PRO A 147 -20.38 5.57 1.90
N SER A 148 -21.57 6.00 2.29
CA SER A 148 -22.85 5.47 1.77
C SER A 148 -23.85 6.59 1.52
N GLN A 149 -24.56 6.50 0.39
CA GLN A 149 -25.55 7.49 -0.04
C GLN A 149 -26.74 7.57 0.94
N GLU A 150 -27.14 6.45 1.51
CA GLU A 150 -28.30 6.34 2.41
C GLU A 150 -28.10 7.11 3.73
N VAL A 151 -26.86 7.32 4.15
CA VAL A 151 -26.55 8.03 5.40
C VAL A 151 -26.69 9.54 5.23
N ILE A 152 -26.47 10.07 4.02
CA ILE A 152 -26.35 11.51 3.74
C ILE A 152 -27.54 12.31 4.31
N PRO A 153 -28.81 11.96 4.02
CA PRO A 153 -29.95 12.77 4.48
C PRO A 153 -30.05 12.86 6.01
N ALA A 154 -29.60 11.83 6.72
CA ALA A 154 -29.70 11.76 8.18
C ALA A 154 -28.62 12.57 8.90
N ILE A 155 -27.47 12.81 8.27
CA ILE A 155 -26.30 13.41 8.92
C ILE A 155 -25.85 14.74 8.32
N GLN A 156 -26.29 15.10 7.11
CA GLN A 156 -25.74 16.22 6.35
C GLN A 156 -25.71 17.52 7.16
N THR A 157 -26.84 17.94 7.73
CA THR A 157 -26.92 19.17 8.54
C THR A 157 -25.92 19.14 9.70
N ARG A 158 -25.89 18.04 10.45
CA ARG A 158 -24.98 17.89 11.58
C ARG A 158 -23.52 17.90 11.14
N LEU A 159 -23.19 17.27 10.02
CA LEU A 159 -21.84 17.22 9.48
C LEU A 159 -21.32 18.62 9.11
N LEU A 160 -22.19 19.49 8.58
CA LEU A 160 -21.86 20.89 8.30
C LEU A 160 -21.54 21.67 9.59
N ASP A 161 -22.30 21.47 10.65
CA ASP A 161 -22.02 22.09 11.96
C ASP A 161 -20.66 21.64 12.51
N LEU A 162 -20.32 20.36 12.34
CA LEU A 162 -19.06 19.78 12.84
C LEU A 162 -17.81 20.37 12.17
N VAL A 163 -17.91 20.89 10.94
CA VAL A 163 -16.81 21.62 10.29
C VAL A 163 -16.50 22.94 11.01
N ALA A 164 -17.43 23.49 11.79
CA ALA A 164 -17.23 24.65 12.63
C ALA A 164 -16.96 24.33 14.12
N HIS A 165 -16.77 23.05 14.46
CA HIS A 165 -16.58 22.61 15.85
C HIS A 165 -15.29 23.16 16.49
N ASN A 166 -15.29 23.31 17.82
CA ASN A 166 -14.15 23.85 18.57
C ASN A 166 -12.90 22.95 18.49
N SER A 167 -13.10 21.63 18.52
CA SER A 167 -12.01 20.65 18.39
C SER A 167 -11.48 20.57 16.94
N PRO A 168 -10.18 20.81 16.70
CA PRO A 168 -9.58 20.72 15.36
C PRO A 168 -9.67 19.30 14.78
N VAL A 169 -9.55 18.30 15.63
CA VAL A 169 -9.65 16.88 15.26
C VAL A 169 -11.02 16.57 14.62
N ILE A 170 -12.09 17.13 15.17
CA ILE A 170 -13.44 16.98 14.62
C ILE A 170 -13.58 17.75 13.31
N ARG A 171 -13.10 19.00 13.24
CA ARG A 171 -13.16 19.79 12.00
C ARG A 171 -12.48 19.09 10.83
N ARG A 172 -11.26 18.57 11.07
CA ARG A 172 -10.49 17.81 10.09
C ARG A 172 -11.27 16.59 9.60
N ARG A 173 -11.78 15.76 10.51
CA ARG A 173 -12.53 14.55 10.17
C ARG A 173 -13.84 14.86 9.46
N ALA A 174 -14.56 15.91 9.85
CA ALA A 174 -15.78 16.34 9.19
C ALA A 174 -15.53 16.75 7.73
N LEU A 175 -14.45 17.48 7.46
CA LEU A 175 -14.02 17.83 6.10
C LEU A 175 -13.68 16.58 5.27
N LEU A 176 -12.93 15.63 5.84
CA LEU A 176 -12.59 14.39 5.15
C LEU A 176 -13.82 13.49 4.90
N ALA A 177 -14.77 13.46 5.83
CA ALA A 177 -16.03 12.73 5.65
C ALA A 177 -16.88 13.35 4.53
N LEU A 178 -16.95 14.69 4.44
CA LEU A 178 -17.60 15.38 3.32
C LEU A 178 -16.91 15.05 1.99
N LYS A 179 -15.57 15.00 1.97
CA LYS A 179 -14.81 14.56 0.79
C LYS A 179 -15.17 13.12 0.40
N ALA A 180 -15.22 12.20 1.36
CA ALA A 180 -15.55 10.80 1.10
C ALA A 180 -16.98 10.65 0.53
N LEU A 181 -17.97 11.29 1.16
CA LEU A 181 -19.37 11.28 0.72
C LEU A 181 -19.59 11.97 -0.64
N SER A 182 -18.68 12.85 -1.08
CA SER A 182 -18.75 13.46 -2.41
C SER A 182 -18.61 12.45 -3.57
N HIS A 183 -18.06 11.25 -3.31
CA HIS A 183 -18.05 10.17 -4.30
C HIS A 183 -19.45 9.58 -4.53
N CYS A 184 -20.33 9.66 -3.54
CA CYS A 184 -21.72 9.21 -3.65
C CYS A 184 -22.64 10.34 -4.14
N ASN A 185 -22.44 11.56 -3.63
CA ASN A 185 -23.21 12.74 -4.03
C ASN A 185 -22.29 13.97 -4.19
N PRO A 186 -21.93 14.36 -5.42
CA PRO A 186 -20.98 15.45 -5.66
C PRO A 186 -21.51 16.83 -5.23
N ASP A 187 -22.83 17.05 -5.21
CA ASP A 187 -23.44 18.35 -4.92
C ASP A 187 -23.24 18.81 -3.47
N LEU A 188 -22.88 17.89 -2.56
CA LEU A 188 -22.53 18.20 -1.18
C LEU A 188 -21.41 19.23 -1.08
N LEU A 189 -20.45 19.21 -2.01
CA LEU A 189 -19.29 20.09 -1.95
C LEU A 189 -19.59 21.52 -2.40
N THR A 190 -20.59 21.72 -3.26
CA THR A 190 -20.99 23.04 -3.76
C THR A 190 -21.54 23.91 -2.63
N ALA A 191 -22.29 23.31 -1.70
CA ALA A 191 -22.87 24.02 -0.56
C ALA A 191 -21.84 24.52 0.47
N ILE A 192 -20.63 23.95 0.48
CA ILE A 192 -19.62 24.21 1.51
C ILE A 192 -18.42 25.02 1.03
N VAL A 193 -18.40 25.48 -0.21
CA VAL A 193 -17.24 26.20 -0.78
C VAL A 193 -16.81 27.37 0.10
N ALA A 194 -17.74 28.21 0.56
CA ALA A 194 -17.44 29.33 1.45
C ALA A 194 -16.81 28.87 2.79
N LEU A 195 -17.29 27.74 3.32
CA LEU A 195 -16.79 27.17 4.56
C LEU A 195 -15.39 26.57 4.39
N VAL A 196 -15.15 25.87 3.27
CA VAL A 196 -13.86 25.31 2.88
C VAL A 196 -12.83 26.43 2.69
N SER A 197 -13.16 27.48 1.94
CA SER A 197 -12.29 28.64 1.73
C SER A 197 -11.88 29.30 3.05
N ARG A 198 -12.78 29.35 4.03
CA ARG A 198 -12.45 29.82 5.40
C ARG A 198 -11.52 28.84 6.14
N ARG A 199 -11.75 27.54 6.02
CA ARG A 199 -10.96 26.49 6.70
C ARG A 199 -9.58 26.27 6.08
N LEU A 200 -9.33 26.72 4.85
CA LEU A 200 -7.97 26.77 4.29
C LEU A 200 -7.01 27.59 5.16
N ARG A 201 -7.51 28.60 5.88
CA ARG A 201 -6.74 29.47 6.78
C ARG A 201 -6.94 29.12 8.27
N ASP A 202 -7.29 27.87 8.57
CA ASP A 202 -7.44 27.42 9.96
C ASP A 202 -6.10 27.51 10.71
N ILE A 203 -6.16 27.74 12.02
CA ILE A 203 -4.99 27.82 12.91
C ILE A 203 -4.28 26.45 12.95
N ASP A 204 -5.07 25.39 12.90
CA ASP A 204 -4.56 24.03 12.89
C ASP A 204 -4.22 23.59 11.45
N GLN A 205 -2.94 23.27 11.22
CA GLN A 205 -2.46 22.88 9.90
C GLN A 205 -3.12 21.59 9.40
N SER A 206 -3.50 20.67 10.28
CA SER A 206 -4.16 19.42 9.89
C SER A 206 -5.57 19.67 9.35
N VAL A 207 -6.27 20.67 9.89
CA VAL A 207 -7.57 21.13 9.38
C VAL A 207 -7.41 21.86 8.05
N SER A 208 -6.42 22.77 7.94
CA SER A 208 -6.09 23.44 6.68
C SER A 208 -5.76 22.44 5.56
N ASN A 209 -4.97 21.40 5.85
CA ASN A 209 -4.65 20.34 4.90
C ASN A 209 -5.89 19.53 4.47
N ALA A 210 -6.82 19.25 5.38
CA ALA A 210 -8.07 18.59 5.05
C ALA A 210 -8.97 19.48 4.20
N ALA A 211 -9.07 20.77 4.53
CA ALA A 211 -9.80 21.75 3.73
C ALA A 211 -9.21 21.87 2.31
N LEU A 212 -7.89 21.82 2.19
CA LEU A 212 -7.20 21.83 0.90
C LEU A 212 -7.52 20.60 0.06
N SER A 213 -7.54 19.42 0.68
CA SER A 213 -7.94 18.15 0.05
C SER A 213 -9.40 18.15 -0.41
N VAL A 214 -10.29 18.85 0.30
CA VAL A 214 -11.67 19.08 -0.12
C VAL A 214 -11.71 20.09 -1.27
N ALA A 215 -10.96 21.19 -1.18
CA ALA A 215 -10.93 22.24 -2.20
C ALA A 215 -10.48 21.71 -3.57
N THR A 216 -9.41 20.90 -3.61
CA THR A 216 -8.97 20.27 -4.86
C THR A 216 -10.04 19.35 -5.45
N ARG A 217 -10.73 18.59 -4.60
CA ARG A 217 -11.84 17.71 -5.03
C ARG A 217 -13.02 18.51 -5.58
N THR A 218 -13.39 19.61 -4.93
CA THR A 218 -14.47 20.47 -5.40
C THR A 218 -14.11 21.12 -6.75
N PHE A 219 -12.84 21.50 -6.94
CA PHE A 219 -12.33 22.03 -8.20
C PHE A 219 -12.43 21.05 -9.37
N GLU A 220 -12.14 19.76 -9.12
CA GLU A 220 -12.28 18.69 -10.13
C GLU A 220 -13.73 18.48 -10.55
N LEU A 221 -14.67 18.55 -9.60
CA LEU A 221 -16.08 18.19 -9.81
C LEU A 221 -16.94 19.33 -10.39
N HIS A 222 -16.72 20.58 -9.97
CA HIS A 222 -17.68 21.68 -10.22
C HIS A 222 -17.04 22.91 -10.86
N ASP A 223 -17.31 23.14 -12.14
CA ASP A 223 -16.81 24.28 -12.93
C ASP A 223 -17.14 25.65 -12.30
N SER A 224 -18.36 25.80 -11.77
CA SER A 224 -18.85 27.06 -11.19
C SER A 224 -18.05 27.55 -9.99
N THR A 225 -17.39 26.63 -9.27
CA THR A 225 -16.66 26.93 -8.02
C THR A 225 -15.14 27.07 -8.24
N ARG A 226 -14.65 26.77 -9.45
CA ARG A 226 -13.21 26.72 -9.76
C ARG A 226 -12.51 28.05 -9.51
N LEU A 227 -13.13 29.17 -9.87
CA LEU A 227 -12.52 30.49 -9.70
C LEU A 227 -12.33 30.87 -8.23
N ASP A 228 -13.32 30.57 -7.38
CA ASP A 228 -13.26 30.88 -5.96
C ASP A 228 -12.22 30.01 -5.25
N ILE A 229 -12.16 28.72 -5.59
CA ILE A 229 -11.16 27.80 -5.07
C ILE A 229 -9.76 28.17 -5.56
N ASN A 230 -9.61 28.50 -6.85
CA ASN A 230 -8.34 28.94 -7.42
C ASN A 230 -7.81 30.18 -6.71
N ARG A 231 -8.66 31.17 -6.48
CA ARG A 231 -8.30 32.36 -5.70
C ARG A 231 -7.87 31.98 -4.29
N ALA A 232 -8.66 31.18 -3.57
CA ALA A 232 -8.38 30.83 -2.18
C ALA A 232 -7.09 30.03 -2.00
N VAL A 233 -6.79 29.09 -2.91
CA VAL A 233 -5.53 28.31 -2.90
C VAL A 233 -4.33 29.19 -3.26
N ASN A 234 -4.46 30.10 -4.22
CA ASN A 234 -3.37 31.03 -4.58
C ASN A 234 -3.07 32.05 -3.47
N GLU A 235 -4.09 32.50 -2.73
CA GLU A 235 -3.91 33.33 -1.54
C GLU A 235 -3.26 32.55 -0.40
N LEU A 236 -3.67 31.28 -0.19
CA LEU A 236 -3.04 30.39 0.77
C LEU A 236 -1.55 30.21 0.45
N LEU A 237 -1.21 29.92 -0.81
CA LEU A 237 0.17 29.80 -1.29
C LEU A 237 1.01 31.03 -0.91
N GLY A 238 0.51 32.24 -1.19
CA GLY A 238 1.18 33.49 -0.82
C GLY A 238 1.34 33.70 0.68
N SER A 239 0.39 33.22 1.49
CA SER A 239 0.46 33.32 2.96
C SER A 239 1.38 32.29 3.61
N THR A 240 1.43 31.06 3.06
CA THR A 240 2.27 29.96 3.55
C THR A 240 3.73 30.25 3.30
N PHE A 241 4.03 30.88 2.15
CA PHE A 241 5.38 31.12 1.67
C PHE A 241 5.68 32.63 1.70
N PRO A 242 6.32 33.14 2.78
CA PRO A 242 6.61 34.57 2.88
C PRO A 242 7.67 35.00 1.85
N ARG A 243 7.81 36.31 1.61
CA ARG A 243 8.81 36.84 0.66
C ARG A 243 10.24 36.40 1.01
N LYS A 244 11.09 36.30 -0.03
CA LYS A 244 12.50 35.83 -0.05
C LYS A 244 13.31 35.96 1.25
N VAL A 245 13.31 37.12 1.90
CA VAL A 245 14.12 37.40 3.11
C VAL A 245 13.72 36.51 4.30
N TYR A 246 12.44 36.17 4.42
CA TYR A 246 11.92 35.34 5.51
C TYR A 246 12.03 33.84 5.23
N MET A 247 12.05 33.45 3.96
CA MET A 247 12.14 32.05 3.53
C MET A 247 13.45 31.39 3.95
N ASP A 248 14.57 32.09 3.80
CA ASP A 248 15.90 31.54 4.09
C ASP A 248 16.06 31.08 5.55
N ARG A 249 15.23 31.58 6.47
CA ARG A 249 15.25 31.24 7.91
C ARG A 249 14.20 30.21 8.33
N ARG A 250 13.23 29.88 7.45
CA ARG A 250 12.12 28.97 7.76
C ARG A 250 12.54 27.51 7.54
N ARG A 251 12.04 26.59 8.37
CA ARG A 251 12.08 25.15 8.09
C ARG A 251 10.78 24.78 7.37
N PRO A 252 10.83 24.18 6.16
CA PRO A 252 9.62 23.81 5.47
C PRO A 252 8.91 22.69 6.22
N GLY A 253 7.60 22.83 6.40
CA GLY A 253 6.73 21.84 7.03
C GLY A 253 6.10 20.90 6.01
N SER A 254 5.51 19.80 6.48
CA SER A 254 4.76 18.86 5.62
C SER A 254 3.54 19.51 4.94
N GLY A 255 2.96 20.56 5.55
CA GLY A 255 1.87 21.35 4.98
C GLY A 255 2.28 22.14 3.73
N ASP A 256 3.53 22.59 3.63
CA ASP A 256 4.03 23.38 2.49
C ASP A 256 3.93 22.59 1.17
N LEU A 257 4.27 21.29 1.23
CA LEU A 257 4.19 20.39 0.09
C LEU A 257 2.73 20.16 -0.35
N ARG A 258 1.81 20.06 0.62
CA ARG A 258 0.38 19.88 0.33
C ARG A 258 -0.19 21.09 -0.40
N VAL A 259 0.18 22.30 0.02
CA VAL A 259 -0.22 23.56 -0.63
C VAL A 259 0.27 23.64 -2.08
N LEU A 260 1.52 23.27 -2.35
CA LEU A 260 2.05 23.22 -3.72
C LEU A 260 1.35 22.15 -4.58
N ASN A 261 1.13 20.97 -4.04
CA ASN A 261 0.40 19.91 -4.76
C ASN A 261 -1.02 20.36 -5.13
N ALA A 262 -1.73 21.01 -4.21
CA ALA A 262 -3.04 21.57 -4.52
C ALA A 262 -2.97 22.69 -5.57
N ALA A 263 -1.92 23.51 -5.53
CA ALA A 263 -1.69 24.53 -6.56
C ALA A 263 -1.38 23.91 -7.94
N ASN A 264 -0.76 22.73 -8.00
CA ASN A 264 -0.56 21.96 -9.25
C ASN A 264 -1.88 21.52 -9.88
N ILE A 265 -2.85 21.11 -9.05
CA ILE A 265 -4.18 20.67 -9.51
C ILE A 265 -5.04 21.86 -9.94
N VAL A 266 -5.04 22.92 -9.14
CA VAL A 266 -5.96 24.06 -9.28
C VAL A 266 -5.43 25.13 -10.25
N GLY A 267 -4.12 25.15 -10.49
CA GLY A 267 -3.42 26.13 -11.33
C GLY A 267 -2.87 27.31 -10.52
N VAL A 268 -1.63 27.69 -10.84
CA VAL A 268 -0.95 28.84 -10.21
C VAL A 268 -1.24 30.13 -11.00
N SER A 269 -1.54 31.22 -10.29
CA SER A 269 -1.69 32.55 -10.90
C SER A 269 -0.33 33.16 -11.27
N GLU A 270 -0.29 33.95 -12.34
CA GLU A 270 0.96 34.59 -12.80
C GLU A 270 1.63 35.46 -11.72
N ASN A 271 0.83 36.05 -10.81
CA ASN A 271 1.32 36.85 -9.70
C ASN A 271 2.20 36.06 -8.72
N ASN A 272 1.99 34.75 -8.61
CA ASN A 272 2.73 33.86 -7.72
C ASN A 272 3.98 33.25 -8.37
N LEU A 273 4.25 33.52 -9.66
CA LEU A 273 5.44 33.02 -10.35
C LEU A 273 6.78 33.42 -9.70
N PRO A 274 6.99 34.68 -9.26
CA PRO A 274 8.23 35.05 -8.56
C PRO A 274 8.40 34.27 -7.25
N LEU A 275 7.28 33.97 -6.57
CA LEU A 275 7.26 33.20 -5.34
C LEU A 275 7.67 31.73 -5.59
N ILE A 276 7.13 31.09 -6.63
CA ILE A 276 7.55 29.75 -7.06
C ILE A 276 9.06 29.73 -7.34
N GLY A 277 9.57 30.77 -7.99
CA GLY A 277 11.00 30.96 -8.21
C GLY A 277 11.85 30.99 -6.94
N ASP A 278 11.40 31.74 -5.94
CA ASP A 278 12.06 31.81 -4.64
C ASP A 278 11.97 30.47 -3.89
N ILE A 279 10.86 29.73 -4.04
CA ILE A 279 10.71 28.37 -3.49
C ILE A 279 11.69 27.39 -4.15
N ILE A 280 11.83 27.40 -5.48
CA ILE A 280 12.80 26.57 -6.21
C ILE A 280 14.22 26.85 -5.73
N ARG A 281 14.60 28.14 -5.64
CA ARG A 281 15.92 28.54 -5.14
C ARG A 281 16.16 28.05 -3.71
N PHE A 282 15.16 28.23 -2.84
CA PHE A 282 15.23 27.81 -1.44
C PHE A 282 15.36 26.29 -1.32
N ALA A 283 14.54 25.53 -2.05
CA ALA A 283 14.52 24.08 -2.04
C ALA A 283 15.83 23.49 -2.54
N ALA A 284 16.37 24.03 -3.64
CA ALA A 284 17.68 23.62 -4.18
C ALA A 284 18.82 23.91 -3.18
N LYS A 285 18.86 25.12 -2.59
CA LYS A 285 19.90 25.51 -1.61
C LYS A 285 19.86 24.65 -0.34
N ARG A 286 18.68 24.20 0.08
CA ARG A 286 18.47 23.40 1.31
C ARG A 286 18.42 21.89 1.06
N LYS A 287 18.59 21.42 -0.19
CA LYS A 287 18.45 20.01 -0.59
C LYS A 287 17.12 19.41 -0.13
N LYS A 288 16.01 20.06 -0.53
CA LYS A 288 14.64 19.65 -0.22
C LYS A 288 13.97 19.11 -1.47
N ASP A 289 14.31 17.88 -1.82
CA ASP A 289 14.02 17.27 -3.12
C ASP A 289 12.52 17.18 -3.43
N ALA A 290 11.71 16.78 -2.45
CA ALA A 290 10.25 16.74 -2.61
C ALA A 290 9.66 18.12 -2.89
N LEU A 291 10.11 19.15 -2.17
CA LEU A 291 9.64 20.53 -2.36
C LEU A 291 10.11 21.09 -3.70
N LEU A 292 11.34 20.77 -4.09
CA LEU A 292 11.92 21.14 -5.37
C LEU A 292 11.10 20.56 -6.52
N ARG A 293 10.85 19.25 -6.50
CA ARG A 293 10.07 18.55 -7.53
C ARG A 293 8.67 19.11 -7.65
N GLU A 294 7.95 19.27 -6.54
CA GLU A 294 6.60 19.83 -6.58
C GLU A 294 6.57 21.28 -7.08
N ALA A 295 7.58 22.09 -6.74
CA ALA A 295 7.70 23.45 -7.27
C ALA A 295 7.95 23.46 -8.78
N PHE A 296 8.74 22.53 -9.33
CA PHE A 296 8.90 22.39 -10.79
C PHE A 296 7.60 21.91 -11.46
N LEU A 297 6.85 20.99 -10.84
CA LEU A 297 5.54 20.57 -11.37
C LEU A 297 4.55 21.74 -11.47
N THR A 298 4.65 22.75 -10.59
CA THR A 298 3.81 23.96 -10.73
C THR A 298 4.06 24.67 -12.04
N LEU A 299 5.31 24.69 -12.53
CA LEU A 299 5.68 25.31 -13.80
C LEU A 299 5.02 24.61 -14.99
N ARG A 300 4.71 23.31 -14.90
CA ARG A 300 4.00 22.59 -15.97
C ARG A 300 2.55 23.03 -16.10
N SER A 301 1.89 23.39 -14.99
CA SER A 301 0.51 23.90 -15.00
C SER A 301 0.39 25.26 -15.71
N LEU A 302 1.52 25.94 -15.87
CA LEU A 302 1.65 27.23 -16.51
C LEU A 302 2.09 26.99 -17.96
N GLY A 303 1.23 27.33 -18.93
CA GLY A 303 1.52 27.07 -20.34
C GLY A 303 2.85 27.69 -20.84
N PRO A 304 3.30 27.31 -22.06
CA PRO A 304 4.58 27.72 -22.64
C PRO A 304 4.71 29.25 -22.85
N GLU A 305 3.62 29.99 -22.69
CA GLU A 305 3.56 31.43 -22.96
C GLU A 305 3.90 32.34 -21.77
N THR A 306 4.26 31.79 -20.61
CA THR A 306 4.48 32.63 -19.42
C THR A 306 5.56 33.71 -19.62
N SER A 307 5.12 34.96 -19.55
CA SER A 307 5.92 36.16 -19.80
C SER A 307 7.18 36.25 -18.93
N LEU A 308 7.15 35.70 -17.71
CA LEU A 308 8.27 35.74 -16.78
C LEU A 308 9.40 34.75 -17.13
N LEU A 309 9.08 33.56 -17.66
CA LEU A 309 10.09 32.64 -18.21
C LEU A 309 10.73 33.24 -19.46
N LYS A 310 9.93 33.88 -20.32
CA LYS A 310 10.41 34.63 -21.49
C LYS A 310 11.33 35.80 -21.10
N SER A 311 11.05 36.50 -20.00
CA SER A 311 11.82 37.66 -19.55
C SER A 311 13.15 37.35 -18.82
N ARG A 312 13.52 36.06 -18.65
CA ARG A 312 14.70 35.59 -17.89
C ARG A 312 14.81 36.04 -16.43
N LYS A 313 13.78 36.68 -15.85
CA LYS A 313 13.76 36.99 -14.41
C LYS A 313 13.73 35.72 -13.55
N LEU A 314 13.33 34.59 -14.14
CA LEU A 314 13.31 33.29 -13.51
C LEU A 314 14.05 32.25 -14.35
N SER A 315 15.22 31.80 -13.88
CA SER A 315 15.97 30.67 -14.44
C SER A 315 15.87 29.47 -13.49
N PRO A 316 14.78 28.69 -13.52
CA PRO A 316 14.59 27.59 -12.56
C PRO A 316 15.70 26.54 -12.69
N ILE A 317 16.13 26.23 -13.91
CA ILE A 317 17.14 25.19 -14.21
C ILE A 317 18.52 25.53 -13.66
N SER A 318 18.91 26.81 -13.60
CA SER A 318 20.23 27.21 -13.09
C SER A 318 20.47 26.78 -11.64
N HIS A 319 19.40 26.61 -10.86
CA HIS A 319 19.48 26.21 -9.45
C HIS A 319 19.69 24.70 -9.27
N VAL A 320 19.39 23.89 -10.30
CA VAL A 320 19.42 22.42 -10.23
C VAL A 320 20.56 21.79 -11.03
N ARG A 321 21.35 22.57 -11.79
CA ARG A 321 22.50 22.09 -12.59
C ARG A 321 23.47 21.20 -11.81
N HIS A 322 23.69 21.50 -10.52
CA HIS A 322 24.56 20.72 -9.64
C HIS A 322 24.11 19.26 -9.44
N LEU A 323 22.82 18.96 -9.64
CA LEU A 323 22.27 17.61 -9.50
C LEU A 323 22.69 16.70 -10.66
N LEU A 324 22.88 17.26 -11.87
CA LEU A 324 23.35 16.50 -13.03
C LEU A 324 24.78 15.97 -12.82
N THR A 325 25.62 16.74 -12.12
CA THR A 325 27.00 16.32 -11.77
C THR A 325 27.09 15.41 -10.55
N SER A 326 25.97 15.13 -9.89
CA SER A 326 25.95 14.26 -8.70
C SER A 326 26.28 12.82 -9.09
N GLN A 327 26.89 12.09 -8.16
CA GLN A 327 27.12 10.65 -8.31
C GLN A 327 25.87 9.82 -7.94
N ASP A 328 24.90 10.42 -7.26
CA ASP A 328 23.65 9.73 -6.91
C ASP A 328 22.70 9.69 -8.11
N VAL A 329 22.25 8.49 -8.46
CA VAL A 329 21.26 8.27 -9.52
C VAL A 329 19.94 8.96 -9.20
N ASN A 330 19.56 9.06 -7.91
CA ASN A 330 18.34 9.75 -7.51
C ASN A 330 18.41 11.27 -7.77
N ASP A 331 19.59 11.88 -7.59
CA ASP A 331 19.79 13.31 -7.88
C ASP A 331 19.71 13.56 -9.39
N GLN A 332 20.29 12.67 -10.20
CA GLN A 332 20.20 12.74 -11.67
C GLN A 332 18.76 12.56 -12.15
N HIS A 333 18.03 11.57 -11.61
CA HIS A 333 16.61 11.38 -11.91
C HIS A 333 15.75 12.56 -11.44
N LEU A 334 16.07 13.17 -10.29
CA LEU A 334 15.41 14.38 -9.82
C LEU A 334 15.64 15.56 -10.77
N PHE A 335 16.87 15.71 -11.28
CA PHE A 335 17.20 16.71 -12.29
C PHE A 335 16.38 16.50 -13.57
N LEU A 336 16.34 15.27 -14.09
CA LEU A 336 15.54 14.92 -15.28
C LEU A 336 14.04 15.18 -15.05
N SER A 337 13.52 14.79 -13.89
CA SER A 337 12.13 15.08 -13.50
C SER A 337 11.82 16.58 -13.48
N CYS A 338 12.77 17.41 -13.00
CA CYS A 338 12.62 18.87 -13.03
C CYS A 338 12.70 19.42 -14.47
N LEU A 339 13.59 18.86 -15.29
CA LEU A 339 13.77 19.27 -16.68
C LEU A 339 12.54 18.95 -17.54
N GLU A 340 11.89 17.81 -17.31
CA GLU A 340 10.64 17.42 -18.00
C GLU A 340 9.51 18.43 -17.80
N CYS A 341 9.51 19.13 -16.66
CA CYS A 341 8.49 20.12 -16.31
C CYS A 341 8.66 21.46 -17.04
N VAL A 342 9.83 21.72 -17.65
CA VAL A 342 10.15 22.97 -18.34
C VAL A 342 10.22 22.72 -19.84
N ASP A 343 9.53 23.57 -20.62
CA ASP A 343 9.56 23.48 -22.08
C ASP A 343 11.01 23.53 -22.60
N PRO A 344 11.40 22.60 -23.51
CA PRO A 344 12.71 22.57 -24.17
C PRO A 344 13.22 23.91 -24.69
N ASN A 345 12.33 24.77 -25.18
CA ASN A 345 12.69 26.07 -25.72
C ASN A 345 13.40 26.97 -24.69
N PHE A 346 13.12 26.80 -23.39
CA PHE A 346 13.71 27.62 -22.33
C PHE A 346 15.10 27.14 -21.88
N TRP A 347 15.56 25.97 -22.33
CA TRP A 347 16.84 25.42 -21.87
C TRP A 347 17.73 24.85 -22.97
N ALA A 348 17.16 24.30 -24.04
CA ALA A 348 17.88 23.79 -25.20
C ALA A 348 18.35 24.90 -26.15
N GLY A 349 17.69 26.08 -26.14
CA GLY A 349 18.08 27.22 -26.98
C GLY A 349 17.66 27.09 -28.45
N ASN A 350 16.55 26.40 -28.72
CA ASN A 350 16.05 26.13 -30.08
C ASN A 350 15.51 27.38 -30.81
N THR A 351 15.31 28.50 -30.10
CA THR A 351 14.79 29.76 -30.66
C THR A 351 15.82 30.87 -30.55
N LEU A 352 15.99 31.67 -31.62
CA LEU A 352 16.97 32.77 -31.72
C LEU A 352 16.85 33.82 -30.60
N ASP A 353 15.68 33.94 -29.98
CA ASP A 353 15.39 34.94 -28.93
C ASP A 353 15.81 34.50 -27.52
N ILE A 354 16.07 33.21 -27.28
CA ILE A 354 16.35 32.66 -25.95
C ILE A 354 17.65 31.83 -26.00
N PRO A 355 18.77 32.35 -25.44
CA PRO A 355 20.00 31.58 -25.34
C PRO A 355 19.82 30.29 -24.52
N PRO A 356 20.60 29.22 -24.81
CA PRO A 356 20.52 27.97 -24.05
C PRO A 356 20.87 28.19 -22.57
N ALA A 357 20.18 27.45 -21.69
CA ALA A 357 20.42 27.50 -20.24
C ALA A 357 21.43 26.43 -19.78
N LEU A 358 21.53 25.34 -20.53
CA LEU A 358 22.50 24.27 -20.34
C LEU A 358 23.69 24.45 -21.28
N ASP A 359 24.88 24.11 -20.78
CA ASP A 359 26.09 24.09 -21.59
C ASP A 359 26.14 22.82 -22.45
N GLN A 360 26.93 22.85 -23.53
CA GLN A 360 27.06 21.72 -24.47
C GLN A 360 27.38 20.39 -23.75
N TRP A 361 28.31 20.40 -22.80
CA TRP A 361 28.71 19.18 -22.08
C TRP A 361 27.59 18.61 -21.19
N GLU A 362 26.66 19.45 -20.70
CA GLU A 362 25.51 19.03 -19.89
C GLU A 362 24.49 18.31 -20.76
N VAL A 363 24.24 18.84 -21.96
CA VAL A 363 23.39 18.18 -22.97
C VAL A 363 24.02 16.85 -23.39
N GLU A 364 25.33 16.82 -23.63
CA GLU A 364 26.05 15.57 -23.91
C GLU A 364 25.93 14.57 -22.74
N HIS A 365 25.93 15.04 -21.49
CA HIS A 365 25.72 14.16 -20.34
C HIS A 365 24.30 13.59 -20.31
N ILE A 366 23.27 14.39 -20.60
CA ILE A 366 21.89 13.91 -20.75
C ILE A 366 21.79 12.89 -21.90
N MET A 367 22.48 13.11 -23.02
CA MET A 367 22.53 12.14 -24.11
C MET A 367 23.21 10.82 -23.70
N ARG A 368 24.22 10.85 -22.81
CA ARG A 368 24.80 9.62 -22.24
C ARG A 368 23.82 8.90 -21.31
N LEU A 369 22.96 9.62 -20.61
CA LEU A 369 21.90 9.03 -19.80
C LEU A 369 20.84 8.33 -20.66
N LEU A 370 20.82 8.55 -21.97
CA LEU A 370 19.95 7.79 -22.86
C LEU A 370 20.22 6.30 -22.70
N ASP A 371 21.49 5.89 -22.51
CA ASP A 371 21.91 4.50 -22.29
C ASP A 371 21.41 3.90 -20.96
N SER A 372 20.84 4.69 -20.06
CA SER A 372 20.24 4.22 -18.81
C SER A 372 18.80 3.71 -19.01
N MET A 373 18.29 2.93 -18.05
CA MET A 373 16.91 2.42 -18.03
C MET A 373 15.86 3.47 -17.62
N ASP A 374 16.19 4.77 -17.63
CA ASP A 374 15.26 5.81 -17.22
C ASP A 374 14.39 6.29 -18.40
N PRO A 375 13.07 6.01 -18.40
CA PRO A 375 12.16 6.44 -19.46
C PRO A 375 12.02 7.97 -19.56
N LEU A 376 12.38 8.71 -18.51
CA LEU A 376 12.32 10.17 -18.53
C LEU A 376 13.28 10.77 -19.55
N THR A 377 14.49 10.20 -19.69
CA THR A 377 15.50 10.72 -20.61
C THR A 377 15.00 10.70 -22.06
N VAL A 378 14.37 9.58 -22.45
CA VAL A 378 13.79 9.41 -23.79
C VAL A 378 12.69 10.44 -24.04
N ARG A 379 11.79 10.63 -23.06
CA ARG A 379 10.69 11.61 -23.17
C ARG A 379 11.19 13.04 -23.29
N ILE A 380 12.22 13.41 -22.53
CA ILE A 380 12.81 14.75 -22.57
C ILE A 380 13.45 15.00 -23.93
N LEU A 381 14.28 14.08 -24.43
CA LEU A 381 14.96 14.25 -25.72
C LEU A 381 13.96 14.26 -26.88
N ASN A 382 12.91 13.42 -26.84
CA ASN A 382 11.86 13.44 -27.86
C ASN A 382 11.10 14.79 -27.90
N LYS A 383 10.95 15.49 -26.77
CA LYS A 383 10.36 16.84 -26.75
C LYS A 383 11.29 17.90 -27.33
N VAL A 384 12.61 17.70 -27.26
CA VAL A 384 13.59 18.63 -27.82
C VAL A 384 13.63 18.49 -29.34
N ASP A 385 13.79 17.25 -29.81
CA ASP A 385 13.92 16.88 -31.22
C ASP A 385 13.62 15.37 -31.36
N ASP A 386 12.59 15.04 -32.13
CA ASP A 386 12.14 13.67 -32.38
C ASP A 386 13.18 12.85 -33.16
N SER A 387 14.00 13.50 -33.98
CA SER A 387 15.05 12.84 -34.76
C SER A 387 16.19 12.27 -33.90
N ILE A 388 16.43 12.84 -32.71
CA ILE A 388 17.46 12.34 -31.78
C ILE A 388 17.08 10.94 -31.30
N VAL A 389 15.83 10.76 -30.90
CA VAL A 389 15.34 9.47 -30.40
C VAL A 389 15.22 8.47 -31.54
N GLY A 390 14.68 8.87 -32.70
CA GLY A 390 14.61 8.04 -33.91
C GLY A 390 15.97 7.53 -34.41
N SER A 391 16.98 8.42 -34.42
CA SER A 391 18.34 8.04 -34.81
C SER A 391 19.01 7.13 -33.78
N TYR A 392 18.75 7.36 -32.48
CA TYR A 392 19.20 6.47 -31.42
C TYR A 392 18.55 5.10 -31.51
N TYR A 393 17.23 5.03 -31.69
CA TYR A 393 16.47 3.80 -31.86
C TYR A 393 17.03 2.98 -33.03
N THR A 394 17.14 3.60 -34.21
CA THR A 394 17.68 2.94 -35.42
C THR A 394 19.12 2.45 -35.21
N ARG A 395 19.97 3.27 -34.58
CA ARG A 395 21.37 2.90 -34.29
C ARG A 395 21.47 1.75 -33.30
N THR A 396 20.59 1.73 -32.30
CA THR A 396 20.55 0.71 -31.25
C THR A 396 20.04 -0.61 -31.84
N LEU A 397 18.96 -0.55 -32.62
CA LEU A 397 18.40 -1.68 -33.38
C LEU A 397 19.45 -2.33 -34.30
N GLN A 398 20.31 -1.54 -34.96
CA GLN A 398 21.39 -2.05 -35.83
C GLN A 398 22.62 -2.58 -35.08
N ARG A 399 22.80 -2.25 -33.79
CA ARG A 399 24.02 -2.55 -33.02
C ARG A 399 23.75 -3.43 -31.80
N MET A 400 22.78 -4.32 -31.87
CA MET A 400 22.54 -5.28 -30.79
C MET A 400 23.83 -6.06 -30.50
N PRO A 401 24.37 -6.03 -29.27
CA PRO A 401 25.60 -6.74 -28.95
C PRO A 401 25.40 -8.26 -29.11
N PRO A 402 26.26 -8.96 -29.87
CA PRO A 402 26.18 -10.42 -29.99
C PRO A 402 26.59 -11.06 -28.66
N GLY A 403 25.92 -12.16 -28.27
CA GLY A 403 26.28 -12.95 -27.08
C GLY A 403 25.79 -12.42 -25.72
N LEU A 404 24.77 -11.56 -25.70
CA LEU A 404 24.12 -11.13 -24.45
C LEU A 404 23.45 -12.29 -23.71
N SER A 405 23.47 -12.27 -22.37
CA SER A 405 22.68 -13.21 -21.56
C SER A 405 21.18 -12.95 -21.75
N LEU A 406 20.34 -13.96 -21.49
CA LEU A 406 18.88 -13.84 -21.63
C LEU A 406 18.32 -12.64 -20.85
N ALA A 407 18.78 -12.41 -19.61
CA ALA A 407 18.36 -11.27 -18.80
C ALA A 407 18.71 -9.92 -19.42
N GLN A 408 19.93 -9.79 -19.96
CA GLN A 408 20.36 -8.56 -20.63
C GLN A 408 19.64 -8.34 -21.96
N LYS A 409 19.31 -9.42 -22.69
CA LYS A 409 18.48 -9.33 -23.90
C LYS A 409 17.08 -8.83 -23.55
N THR A 410 16.45 -9.37 -22.51
CA THR A 410 15.14 -8.90 -22.02
C THR A 410 15.18 -7.41 -21.69
N GLU A 411 16.16 -6.98 -20.90
CA GLU A 411 16.34 -5.57 -20.52
C GLU A 411 16.51 -4.65 -21.74
N TYR A 412 17.34 -5.07 -22.70
CA TYR A 412 17.58 -4.33 -23.93
C TYR A 412 16.32 -4.21 -24.81
N VAL A 413 15.55 -5.29 -24.95
CA VAL A 413 14.30 -5.30 -25.72
C VAL A 413 13.24 -4.45 -25.05
N CYS A 414 13.05 -4.56 -23.73
CA CYS A 414 12.11 -3.72 -23.00
C CYS A 414 12.41 -2.24 -23.20
N ARG A 415 13.69 -1.86 -23.22
CA ARG A 415 14.11 -0.48 -23.48
C ARG A 415 13.78 0.00 -24.90
N LEU A 416 13.98 -0.84 -25.92
CA LEU A 416 13.54 -0.53 -27.29
C LEU A 416 12.03 -0.38 -27.39
N LEU A 417 11.26 -1.16 -26.62
CA LEU A 417 9.81 -1.03 -26.56
C LEU A 417 9.38 0.30 -25.92
N GLU A 418 10.05 0.76 -24.86
CA GLU A 418 9.77 2.07 -24.25
C GLU A 418 9.99 3.23 -25.24
N ILE A 419 11.05 3.15 -26.05
CA ILE A 419 11.31 4.14 -27.11
C ILE A 419 10.23 4.06 -28.18
N LEU A 420 9.88 2.86 -28.60
CA LEU A 420 8.85 2.62 -29.61
C LEU A 420 7.47 3.13 -29.17
N GLU A 421 7.12 3.03 -27.88
CA GLU A 421 5.88 3.60 -27.36
C GLU A 421 5.78 5.11 -27.57
N ILE A 422 6.90 5.81 -27.51
CA ILE A 422 6.97 7.27 -27.72
C ILE A 422 6.93 7.58 -29.21
N GLU A 423 7.73 6.88 -30.02
CA GLU A 423 7.82 7.12 -31.47
C GLU A 423 6.54 6.77 -32.23
N SER A 424 5.81 5.74 -31.80
CA SER A 424 4.56 5.34 -32.46
C SER A 424 3.44 6.37 -32.32
N GLN A 425 3.55 7.37 -31.43
CA GLN A 425 2.58 8.46 -31.22
C GLN A 425 1.11 8.02 -31.11
N GLY A 426 0.86 6.76 -30.72
CA GLY A 426 -0.49 6.20 -30.68
C GLY A 426 -0.99 5.55 -31.98
N ASP A 427 -0.13 5.25 -32.95
CA ASP A 427 -0.43 4.37 -34.10
C ASP A 427 -0.17 2.90 -33.71
N GLY A 428 -1.26 2.12 -33.62
CA GLY A 428 -1.19 0.70 -33.28
C GLY A 428 -0.57 -0.16 -34.38
N GLU A 429 -0.69 0.25 -35.64
CA GLU A 429 -0.13 -0.50 -36.76
C GLU A 429 1.39 -0.37 -36.80
N GLN A 430 1.91 0.88 -36.68
CA GLN A 430 3.35 1.13 -36.61
C GLN A 430 3.97 0.39 -35.42
N TYR A 431 3.33 0.46 -34.24
CA TYR A 431 3.78 -0.27 -33.06
C TYR A 431 3.90 -1.78 -33.34
N ALA A 432 2.89 -2.41 -33.93
CA ALA A 432 2.92 -3.83 -34.24
C ALA A 432 4.05 -4.23 -35.21
N ARG A 433 4.32 -3.40 -36.24
CA ARG A 433 5.40 -3.66 -37.22
C ARG A 433 6.76 -3.66 -36.55
N GLU A 434 7.03 -2.65 -35.73
CA GLU A 434 8.33 -2.47 -35.09
C GLU A 434 8.55 -3.48 -33.96
N VAL A 435 7.53 -3.85 -33.18
CA VAL A 435 7.64 -4.94 -32.19
C VAL A 435 8.10 -6.23 -32.87
N GLN A 436 7.50 -6.60 -34.00
CA GLN A 436 7.94 -7.78 -34.74
C GLN A 436 9.35 -7.63 -35.31
N GLY A 437 9.73 -6.43 -35.77
CA GLY A 437 11.09 -6.13 -36.20
C GLY A 437 12.12 -6.36 -35.08
N ILE A 438 11.82 -5.89 -33.87
CA ILE A 438 12.66 -6.10 -32.68
C ILE A 438 12.75 -7.60 -32.35
N LEU A 439 11.63 -8.32 -32.32
CA LEU A 439 11.62 -9.75 -31.99
C LEU A 439 12.38 -10.59 -33.02
N GLN A 440 12.32 -10.25 -34.31
CA GLN A 440 13.09 -10.91 -35.37
C GLN A 440 14.61 -10.81 -35.14
N LEU A 441 15.11 -9.70 -34.58
CA LEU A 441 16.53 -9.53 -34.30
C LEU A 441 17.02 -10.41 -33.13
N THR A 442 16.10 -10.89 -32.29
CA THR A 442 16.42 -11.76 -31.15
C THR A 442 16.36 -13.26 -31.45
N THR A 443 16.11 -13.63 -32.72
CA THR A 443 15.84 -15.02 -33.18
C THR A 443 17.01 -16.01 -33.07
N GLU A 444 18.21 -15.56 -32.69
CA GLU A 444 19.38 -16.44 -32.51
C GLU A 444 19.16 -17.48 -31.40
N ASP A 445 18.36 -17.17 -30.36
CA ASP A 445 18.06 -18.07 -29.24
C ASP A 445 16.66 -18.69 -29.40
N LYS A 446 16.50 -19.65 -30.31
CA LYS A 446 15.20 -20.28 -30.64
C LYS A 446 14.48 -20.97 -29.48
N GLU A 447 15.11 -21.11 -28.31
CA GLU A 447 14.55 -21.83 -27.15
C GLU A 447 14.16 -20.92 -25.97
N ALA A 448 14.57 -19.64 -25.97
CA ALA A 448 14.39 -18.78 -24.80
C ALA A 448 13.16 -17.86 -24.95
N LEU A 449 12.24 -17.95 -23.99
CA LEU A 449 11.04 -17.11 -23.90
C LEU A 449 11.35 -15.83 -23.11
N LEU A 450 10.98 -14.67 -23.67
CA LEU A 450 11.15 -13.37 -23.00
C LEU A 450 9.87 -12.98 -22.26
N ASP A 451 9.64 -13.56 -21.07
CA ASP A 451 8.39 -13.40 -20.31
C ASP A 451 8.01 -11.94 -20.06
N THR A 452 8.96 -11.11 -19.62
CA THR A 452 8.74 -9.68 -19.35
C THR A 452 8.36 -8.90 -20.61
N VAL A 453 8.90 -9.29 -21.76
CA VAL A 453 8.58 -8.67 -23.07
C VAL A 453 7.15 -9.00 -23.47
N VAL A 454 6.74 -10.27 -23.31
CA VAL A 454 5.35 -10.70 -23.56
C VAL A 454 4.39 -9.91 -22.67
N GLU A 455 4.69 -9.79 -21.37
CA GLU A 455 3.86 -9.05 -20.43
C GLU A 455 3.76 -7.57 -20.79
N THR A 456 4.88 -6.94 -21.13
CA THR A 456 4.94 -5.51 -21.49
C THR A 456 4.07 -5.23 -22.72
N VAL A 457 4.25 -6.02 -23.79
CA VAL A 457 3.49 -5.85 -25.05
C VAL A 457 1.99 -6.11 -24.83
N LEU A 458 1.62 -7.22 -24.18
CA LEU A 458 0.20 -7.55 -23.96
C LEU A 458 -0.49 -6.58 -23.00
N SER A 459 0.21 -6.13 -21.95
CA SER A 459 -0.30 -5.11 -21.02
C SER A 459 -0.58 -3.79 -21.75
N ARG A 460 0.36 -3.33 -22.59
CA ARG A 460 0.20 -2.12 -23.40
C ARG A 460 -1.01 -2.21 -24.33
N ILE A 461 -1.22 -3.37 -24.97
CA ILE A 461 -2.38 -3.60 -25.84
C ILE A 461 -3.68 -3.53 -25.04
N ARG A 462 -3.76 -4.19 -23.88
CA ARG A 462 -4.97 -4.22 -23.05
C ARG A 462 -5.39 -2.87 -22.48
N ILE A 463 -4.43 -1.99 -22.18
CA ILE A 463 -4.70 -0.65 -21.63
C ILE A 463 -5.10 0.35 -22.74
N ALA A 464 -4.81 0.05 -24.01
CA ALA A 464 -5.08 0.94 -25.13
C ALA A 464 -6.59 1.11 -25.44
N SER A 465 -6.90 2.08 -26.32
CA SER A 465 -8.26 2.23 -26.86
C SER A 465 -8.66 1.04 -27.75
N ALA A 466 -9.96 0.80 -27.88
CA ALA A 466 -10.48 -0.33 -28.66
C ALA A 466 -10.03 -0.30 -30.13
N ASP A 467 -10.02 0.89 -30.75
CA ASP A 467 -9.56 1.06 -32.15
C ASP A 467 -8.08 0.70 -32.29
N TRP A 468 -7.26 1.15 -31.34
CA TRP A 468 -5.82 0.87 -31.30
C TRP A 468 -5.54 -0.62 -31.12
N GLN A 469 -6.30 -1.29 -30.23
CA GLN A 469 -6.20 -2.73 -30.00
C GLN A 469 -6.42 -3.52 -31.30
N VAL A 470 -7.47 -3.18 -32.05
CA VAL A 470 -7.81 -3.86 -33.29
C VAL A 470 -6.77 -3.58 -34.38
N GLN A 471 -6.30 -2.33 -34.53
CA GLN A 471 -5.23 -1.97 -35.48
C GLN A 471 -3.93 -2.74 -35.19
N CYS A 472 -3.50 -2.76 -33.93
CA CYS A 472 -2.31 -3.47 -33.49
C CYS A 472 -2.46 -4.98 -33.72
N ALA A 473 -3.55 -5.58 -33.24
CA ALA A 473 -3.79 -7.02 -33.38
C ALA A 473 -3.90 -7.45 -34.85
N THR A 474 -4.61 -6.69 -35.67
CA THR A 474 -4.76 -6.97 -37.12
C THR A 474 -3.40 -6.95 -37.81
N THR A 475 -2.60 -5.90 -37.59
CA THR A 475 -1.29 -5.76 -38.23
C THR A 475 -0.32 -6.84 -37.78
N PHE A 476 -0.30 -7.14 -36.48
CA PHE A 476 0.57 -8.17 -35.90
C PHE A 476 0.24 -9.55 -36.47
N LEU A 477 -1.05 -9.92 -36.48
CA LEU A 477 -1.49 -11.22 -37.00
C LEU A 477 -1.34 -11.31 -38.52
N ALA A 478 -1.60 -10.23 -39.28
CA ALA A 478 -1.42 -10.21 -40.74
C ALA A 478 0.03 -10.51 -41.13
N ARG A 479 0.99 -9.83 -40.49
CA ARG A 479 2.41 -10.07 -40.74
C ARG A 479 2.86 -11.46 -40.32
N PHE A 480 2.29 -12.01 -39.25
CA PHE A 480 2.57 -13.39 -38.86
C PHE A 480 2.17 -14.39 -39.96
N LEU A 481 1.09 -14.13 -40.70
CA LEU A 481 0.68 -14.96 -41.84
C LEU A 481 1.70 -14.91 -42.99
N GLU A 482 2.35 -13.76 -43.19
CA GLU A 482 3.33 -13.51 -44.26
C GLU A 482 4.73 -14.08 -43.97
N LEU A 483 5.07 -14.37 -42.70
CA LEU A 483 6.41 -14.86 -42.31
C LEU A 483 6.75 -16.21 -42.94
N GLU A 484 7.81 -16.33 -43.73
CA GLU A 484 8.21 -17.62 -44.33
C GLU A 484 8.95 -18.56 -43.37
N GLN A 485 9.64 -18.01 -42.37
CA GLN A 485 10.51 -18.76 -41.45
C GLN A 485 9.78 -19.19 -40.16
N ALA A 486 10.44 -20.06 -39.37
CA ALA A 486 9.95 -20.44 -38.06
C ALA A 486 9.99 -19.24 -37.10
N SER A 487 8.87 -18.93 -36.45
CA SER A 487 8.76 -17.78 -35.54
C SER A 487 9.42 -18.06 -34.20
N ASP A 488 9.93 -17.03 -33.55
CA ASP A 488 10.49 -17.14 -32.20
C ASP A 488 9.40 -17.46 -31.15
N PRO A 489 9.79 -18.10 -30.02
CA PRO A 489 8.92 -18.39 -28.90
C PRO A 489 8.03 -17.23 -28.43
N THR A 490 8.62 -16.04 -28.31
CA THR A 490 7.99 -14.83 -27.77
C THR A 490 6.87 -14.36 -28.71
N THR A 491 7.15 -14.27 -30.02
CA THR A 491 6.16 -13.99 -31.06
C THR A 491 5.02 -15.01 -31.03
N MET A 492 5.32 -16.31 -30.91
CA MET A 492 4.27 -17.35 -30.89
C MET A 492 3.30 -17.19 -29.73
N VAL A 493 3.78 -16.84 -28.52
CA VAL A 493 2.91 -16.62 -27.35
C VAL A 493 2.04 -15.36 -27.51
N ILE A 494 2.62 -14.28 -28.05
CA ILE A 494 1.88 -13.04 -28.35
C ILE A 494 0.80 -13.33 -29.41
N VAL A 495 1.15 -14.02 -30.50
CA VAL A 495 0.19 -14.42 -31.55
C VAL A 495 -0.92 -15.29 -30.98
N ALA A 496 -0.59 -16.31 -30.18
CA ALA A 496 -1.60 -17.19 -29.57
C ALA A 496 -2.58 -16.40 -28.69
N THR A 497 -2.10 -15.42 -27.93
CA THR A 497 -2.94 -14.59 -27.06
C THR A 497 -3.81 -13.64 -27.88
N LEU A 498 -3.24 -12.93 -28.86
CA LEU A 498 -3.98 -12.01 -29.72
C LEU A 498 -5.04 -12.73 -30.58
N ALA A 499 -4.70 -13.91 -31.08
CA ALA A 499 -5.62 -14.78 -31.81
C ALA A 499 -6.79 -15.24 -30.94
N CYS A 500 -6.59 -15.49 -29.64
CA CYS A 500 -7.71 -15.83 -28.76
C CYS A 500 -8.63 -14.64 -28.49
N GLU A 501 -8.02 -13.49 -28.19
CA GLU A 501 -8.71 -12.35 -27.58
C GLU A 501 -9.42 -11.48 -28.62
N TYR A 502 -8.86 -11.38 -29.84
CA TYR A 502 -9.29 -10.42 -30.87
C TYR A 502 -9.80 -11.04 -32.17
N ILE A 503 -9.90 -12.37 -32.32
CA ILE A 503 -10.33 -13.00 -33.57
C ILE A 503 -11.68 -12.51 -34.09
N ASP A 504 -12.65 -12.28 -33.18
CA ASP A 504 -14.00 -11.81 -33.55
C ASP A 504 -14.02 -10.35 -34.05
N ARG A 505 -12.92 -9.61 -33.83
CA ARG A 505 -12.80 -8.17 -34.12
C ARG A 505 -11.86 -7.87 -35.28
N VAL A 506 -11.04 -8.83 -35.69
CA VAL A 506 -9.99 -8.66 -36.69
C VAL A 506 -10.48 -9.18 -38.04
N SER A 507 -10.23 -8.42 -39.12
CA SER A 507 -10.62 -8.78 -40.48
C SER A 507 -9.61 -9.72 -41.16
N LEU A 508 -9.22 -10.80 -40.49
CA LEU A 508 -8.30 -11.81 -41.02
C LEU A 508 -9.01 -13.15 -41.17
N SER A 509 -8.54 -13.98 -42.10
CA SER A 509 -9.06 -15.33 -42.28
C SER A 509 -8.72 -16.21 -41.07
N PRO A 510 -9.70 -16.66 -40.26
CA PRO A 510 -9.45 -17.55 -39.13
C PRO A 510 -8.78 -18.87 -39.59
N TYR A 511 -9.18 -19.32 -40.78
CA TYR A 511 -8.59 -20.46 -41.47
C TYR A 511 -7.08 -20.30 -41.70
N ALA A 512 -6.66 -19.15 -42.26
CA ALA A 512 -5.25 -18.92 -42.58
C ALA A 512 -4.40 -18.92 -41.30
N LEU A 513 -4.95 -18.39 -40.20
CA LEU A 513 -4.29 -18.32 -38.90
C LEU A 513 -4.09 -19.71 -38.28
N VAL A 514 -5.13 -20.54 -38.24
CA VAL A 514 -5.02 -21.93 -37.74
C VAL A 514 -4.02 -22.73 -38.57
N LYS A 515 -4.07 -22.59 -39.90
CA LYS A 515 -3.12 -23.26 -40.81
C LYS A 515 -1.69 -22.82 -40.51
N LYS A 516 -1.45 -21.51 -40.38
CA LYS A 516 -0.11 -20.97 -40.11
C LYS A 516 0.41 -21.43 -38.75
N MET A 517 -0.37 -21.30 -37.68
CA MET A 517 0.00 -21.74 -36.34
C MET A 517 0.29 -23.25 -36.29
N SER A 518 -0.48 -24.07 -36.99
CA SER A 518 -0.24 -25.52 -37.08
C SER A 518 1.12 -25.84 -37.71
N SER A 519 1.52 -25.11 -38.75
CA SER A 519 2.82 -25.33 -39.42
C SER A 519 4.02 -25.01 -38.52
N GLN A 520 3.83 -24.11 -37.54
CA GLN A 520 4.85 -23.65 -36.59
C GLN A 520 4.90 -24.49 -35.31
N LEU A 521 3.89 -25.34 -35.07
CA LEU A 521 3.73 -26.10 -33.83
C LEU A 521 4.84 -27.15 -33.63
N LEU A 522 5.32 -27.76 -34.72
CA LEU A 522 6.36 -28.80 -34.70
C LEU A 522 7.72 -28.26 -34.24
N SER A 523 8.01 -26.97 -34.45
CA SER A 523 9.25 -26.31 -34.03
C SER A 523 9.17 -25.66 -32.65
N ALA A 524 7.98 -25.60 -32.04
CA ALA A 524 7.77 -24.90 -30.77
C ALA A 524 8.05 -25.79 -29.54
N SER A 525 8.41 -25.19 -28.41
CA SER A 525 8.57 -25.89 -27.13
C SER A 525 7.22 -26.29 -26.52
N LEU A 526 7.23 -27.24 -25.58
CA LEU A 526 6.01 -27.83 -25.00
C LEU A 526 4.99 -26.81 -24.43
N PRO A 527 5.40 -25.77 -23.65
CA PRO A 527 4.44 -24.78 -23.14
C PRO A 527 3.80 -23.94 -24.24
N ILE A 528 4.55 -23.68 -25.31
CA ILE A 528 4.11 -22.87 -26.45
C ILE A 528 3.15 -23.69 -27.32
N GLN A 529 3.43 -24.98 -27.49
CA GLN A 529 2.50 -25.91 -28.15
C GLN A 529 1.14 -25.92 -27.42
N GLU A 530 1.13 -25.98 -26.08
CA GLU A 530 -0.11 -25.93 -25.29
C GLU A 530 -0.88 -24.62 -25.53
N ALA A 531 -0.22 -23.47 -25.43
CA ALA A 531 -0.85 -22.16 -25.67
C ALA A 531 -1.38 -22.02 -27.11
N CYS A 532 -0.62 -22.50 -28.10
CA CYS A 532 -1.01 -22.47 -29.50
C CYS A 532 -2.18 -23.41 -29.80
N LEU A 533 -2.23 -24.61 -29.20
CA LEU A 533 -3.35 -25.55 -29.36
C LEU A 533 -4.65 -24.97 -28.79
N LEU A 534 -4.57 -24.34 -27.61
CA LEU A 534 -5.72 -23.66 -27.00
C LEU A 534 -6.19 -22.49 -27.87
N ALA A 535 -5.26 -21.71 -28.42
CA ALA A 535 -5.58 -20.62 -29.32
C ALA A 535 -6.19 -21.09 -30.64
N MET A 536 -5.60 -22.11 -31.25
CA MET A 536 -6.15 -22.74 -32.44
C MET A 536 -7.56 -23.28 -32.19
N LEU A 537 -7.84 -23.84 -31.00
CA LEU A 537 -9.16 -24.34 -30.65
C LEU A 537 -10.20 -23.21 -30.51
N ARG A 538 -9.80 -22.05 -29.95
CA ARG A 538 -10.66 -20.87 -29.89
C ARG A 538 -10.94 -20.30 -31.28
N VAL A 539 -9.92 -20.18 -32.12
CA VAL A 539 -10.04 -19.67 -33.50
C VAL A 539 -10.83 -20.66 -34.38
N ALA A 540 -10.70 -21.96 -34.13
CA ALA A 540 -11.46 -23.02 -34.79
C ALA A 540 -12.98 -22.87 -34.65
N ALA A 541 -13.47 -22.27 -33.55
CA ALA A 541 -14.89 -21.99 -33.36
C ALA A 541 -15.47 -21.04 -34.43
N GLU A 542 -14.64 -20.17 -35.00
CA GLU A 542 -15.00 -19.23 -36.07
C GLU A 542 -14.79 -19.81 -37.49
N CYS A 543 -14.17 -20.99 -37.62
CA CYS A 543 -13.89 -21.62 -38.92
C CYS A 543 -15.04 -22.56 -39.34
N ASP A 544 -15.56 -22.45 -40.57
CA ASP A 544 -16.56 -23.38 -41.12
C ASP A 544 -16.07 -24.83 -41.23
N ARG A 545 -14.84 -25.02 -41.72
CA ARG A 545 -14.21 -26.33 -41.86
C ARG A 545 -12.70 -26.22 -41.70
N ILE A 546 -12.12 -27.13 -40.94
CA ILE A 546 -10.66 -27.23 -40.74
C ILE A 546 -10.10 -28.33 -41.65
N PRO A 547 -9.00 -28.08 -42.38
CA PRO A 547 -8.36 -29.10 -43.23
C PRO A 547 -7.85 -30.30 -42.44
N GLU A 548 -7.89 -31.46 -43.09
CA GLU A 548 -7.29 -32.70 -42.57
C GLU A 548 -5.77 -32.54 -42.34
N ASP A 549 -5.10 -31.67 -43.10
CA ASP A 549 -3.67 -31.36 -42.90
C ASP A 549 -3.38 -30.83 -41.48
N VAL A 550 -4.24 -29.96 -40.96
CA VAL A 550 -4.11 -29.41 -39.60
C VAL A 550 -4.36 -30.52 -38.56
N LEU A 551 -5.39 -31.33 -38.77
CA LEU A 551 -5.71 -32.46 -37.89
C LEU A 551 -4.57 -33.48 -37.85
N ASN A 552 -3.94 -33.75 -38.99
CA ASN A 552 -2.79 -34.64 -39.11
C ASN A 552 -1.58 -34.11 -38.34
N VAL A 553 -1.31 -32.81 -38.39
CA VAL A 553 -0.23 -32.19 -37.62
C VAL A 553 -0.50 -32.25 -36.12
N VAL A 554 -1.73 -31.93 -35.70
CA VAL A 554 -2.13 -31.99 -34.28
C VAL A 554 -2.07 -33.43 -33.74
N SER A 555 -2.48 -34.43 -34.54
CA SER A 555 -2.37 -35.85 -34.18
C SER A 555 -0.92 -36.28 -33.99
N LYS A 556 -0.03 -35.92 -34.92
CA LYS A 556 1.41 -36.23 -34.83
C LYS A 556 2.04 -35.66 -33.55
N ILE A 557 1.63 -34.46 -33.15
CA ILE A 557 2.13 -33.82 -31.92
C ILE A 557 1.53 -34.46 -30.67
N GLY A 558 0.27 -34.89 -30.73
CA GLY A 558 -0.36 -35.67 -29.66
C GLY A 558 0.27 -37.05 -29.44
N GLU A 559 0.74 -37.69 -30.51
CA GLU A 559 1.46 -38.96 -30.47
C GLU A 559 2.88 -38.81 -29.92
N ALA A 560 3.55 -37.69 -30.24
CA ALA A 560 4.89 -37.38 -29.76
C ALA A 560 4.93 -36.75 -28.35
N GLY A 561 3.85 -36.10 -27.92
CA GLY A 561 3.77 -35.30 -26.70
C GLY A 561 3.35 -36.07 -25.44
N SER A 562 3.78 -35.59 -24.27
CA SER A 562 3.45 -36.20 -22.98
C SER A 562 2.18 -35.60 -22.36
N GLY A 563 1.34 -36.46 -21.75
CA GLY A 563 0.22 -36.13 -20.86
C GLY A 563 -0.74 -35.03 -21.34
N ARG A 564 -0.43 -33.76 -21.01
CA ARG A 564 -1.27 -32.59 -21.30
C ARG A 564 -1.40 -32.29 -22.79
N ILE A 565 -0.33 -32.39 -23.56
CA ILE A 565 -0.37 -32.10 -25.01
C ILE A 565 -1.20 -33.17 -25.72
N ARG A 566 -1.06 -34.43 -25.31
CA ARG A 566 -1.90 -35.53 -25.79
C ARG A 566 -3.37 -35.30 -25.43
N PHE A 567 -3.66 -34.80 -24.23
CA PHE A 567 -5.02 -34.43 -23.84
C PHE A 567 -5.60 -33.31 -24.73
N PHE A 568 -4.86 -32.22 -24.94
CA PHE A 568 -5.33 -31.10 -25.76
C PHE A 568 -5.44 -31.43 -27.25
N SER A 569 -4.54 -32.23 -27.81
CA SER A 569 -4.63 -32.71 -29.19
C SER A 569 -5.83 -33.63 -29.42
N LEU A 570 -6.14 -34.53 -28.48
CA LEU A 570 -7.35 -35.35 -28.53
C LEU A 570 -8.61 -34.48 -28.42
N LYS A 571 -8.64 -33.55 -27.46
CA LYS A 571 -9.78 -32.63 -27.31
C LYS A 571 -9.94 -31.69 -28.51
N PHE A 572 -8.86 -31.30 -29.17
CA PHE A 572 -8.90 -30.54 -30.40
C PHE A 572 -9.63 -31.33 -31.50
N SER A 573 -9.23 -32.58 -31.74
CA SER A 573 -9.88 -33.44 -32.73
C SER A 573 -11.35 -33.73 -32.43
N GLU A 574 -11.71 -33.88 -31.15
CA GLU A 574 -13.08 -34.12 -30.69
C GLU A 574 -13.98 -32.88 -30.86
N LEU A 575 -13.56 -31.73 -30.34
CA LEU A 575 -14.36 -30.50 -30.33
C LEU A 575 -14.44 -29.82 -31.70
N VAL A 576 -13.46 -30.03 -32.58
CA VAL A 576 -13.55 -29.57 -33.97
C VAL A 576 -14.62 -30.35 -34.75
N GLN A 577 -14.88 -31.61 -34.38
CA GLN A 577 -15.98 -32.40 -34.96
C GLN A 577 -17.34 -32.02 -34.35
N ASP A 578 -17.38 -31.73 -33.04
CA ASP A 578 -18.58 -31.25 -32.33
C ASP A 578 -18.57 -29.74 -32.09
N ARG A 579 -18.90 -29.00 -33.15
CA ARG A 579 -18.91 -27.53 -33.15
C ARG A 579 -19.91 -26.93 -32.16
N SER A 580 -21.07 -27.55 -31.98
CA SER A 580 -22.09 -27.07 -31.03
C SER A 580 -21.53 -26.98 -29.62
N SER A 581 -20.82 -28.02 -29.21
CA SER A 581 -20.15 -28.06 -27.91
C SER A 581 -19.02 -27.04 -27.83
N LEU A 582 -18.19 -26.90 -28.87
CA LEU A 582 -17.13 -25.89 -28.89
C LEU A 582 -17.67 -24.46 -28.75
N ASN A 583 -18.71 -24.11 -29.49
CA ASN A 583 -19.35 -22.78 -29.42
C ASN A 583 -19.95 -22.52 -28.03
N SER A 584 -20.55 -23.53 -27.38
CA SER A 584 -21.06 -23.40 -26.02
C SER A 584 -19.96 -23.15 -24.98
N ILE A 585 -18.79 -23.77 -25.14
CA ILE A 585 -17.62 -23.58 -24.27
C ILE A 585 -17.07 -22.17 -24.42
N VAL A 586 -17.00 -21.67 -25.65
CA VAL A 586 -16.57 -20.30 -25.95
C VAL A 586 -17.53 -19.29 -25.34
N CYS A 587 -18.85 -19.46 -25.54
CA CYS A 587 -19.87 -18.57 -24.98
C CYS A 587 -19.95 -18.64 -23.44
N GLY A 588 -19.61 -19.79 -22.84
CA GLY A 588 -19.61 -19.99 -21.40
C GLY A 588 -18.36 -19.45 -20.67
N ALA A 589 -17.34 -19.00 -21.40
CA ALA A 589 -16.14 -18.43 -20.82
C ALA A 589 -16.41 -17.03 -20.23
N LYS A 590 -15.80 -16.72 -19.08
CA LYS A 590 -15.95 -15.41 -18.42
C LYS A 590 -15.36 -14.25 -19.23
N SER A 591 -14.33 -14.54 -20.04
CA SER A 591 -13.70 -13.60 -20.96
C SER A 591 -13.08 -14.35 -22.15
N SER A 592 -12.66 -13.61 -23.19
CA SER A 592 -11.95 -14.14 -24.35
C SER A 592 -10.45 -14.44 -24.10
N ALA A 593 -9.96 -14.24 -22.87
CA ALA A 593 -8.57 -14.52 -22.53
C ALA A 593 -8.30 -16.03 -22.41
N LEU A 594 -7.09 -16.45 -22.80
CA LEU A 594 -6.66 -17.86 -22.79
C LEU A 594 -6.90 -18.58 -21.45
N PRO A 595 -6.60 -18.00 -20.26
CA PRO A 595 -6.80 -18.69 -18.98
C PRO A 595 -8.28 -18.93 -18.64
N ASP A 596 -9.16 -18.01 -19.05
CA ASP A 596 -10.59 -18.10 -18.78
C ASP A 596 -11.25 -19.12 -19.71
N PHE A 597 -10.82 -19.16 -20.98
CA PHE A 597 -11.20 -20.20 -21.92
C PHE A 597 -10.76 -21.59 -21.45
N LEU A 598 -9.52 -21.73 -20.97
CA LEU A 598 -9.01 -22.98 -20.39
C LEU A 598 -9.87 -23.43 -19.19
N ARG A 599 -10.26 -22.52 -18.30
CA ARG A 599 -11.15 -22.85 -17.16
C ARG A 599 -12.54 -23.29 -17.62
N SER A 600 -13.11 -22.65 -18.66
CA SER A 600 -14.37 -23.08 -19.27
C SER A 600 -14.26 -24.51 -19.83
N LEU A 601 -13.20 -24.77 -20.59
CA LEU A 601 -12.92 -26.09 -21.18
C LEU A 601 -12.76 -27.18 -20.11
N GLN A 602 -12.05 -26.89 -19.01
CA GLN A 602 -11.88 -27.82 -17.89
C GLN A 602 -13.15 -28.04 -17.05
N SER A 603 -14.08 -27.09 -17.05
CA SER A 603 -15.36 -27.24 -16.34
C SER A 603 -16.31 -28.17 -17.09
N ASN A 604 -16.29 -28.14 -18.43
CA ASN A 604 -17.13 -28.99 -19.25
C ASN A 604 -16.72 -30.47 -19.16
N THR A 605 -15.42 -30.76 -19.08
CA THR A 605 -14.93 -32.15 -18.92
C THR A 605 -15.33 -32.80 -17.60
N LYS A 606 -15.55 -32.02 -16.53
CA LYS A 606 -16.08 -32.54 -15.26
C LYS A 606 -17.59 -32.82 -15.33
N SER A 607 -18.33 -32.14 -16.21
CA SER A 607 -19.77 -32.33 -16.36
C SER A 607 -20.11 -33.62 -17.13
N GLU A 608 -19.27 -34.03 -18.09
CA GLU A 608 -19.44 -35.29 -18.83
C GLU A 608 -19.36 -36.53 -17.90
N SER A 609 -18.51 -36.49 -16.86
CA SER A 609 -18.37 -37.60 -15.89
C SER A 609 -19.59 -37.84 -14.97
N HIS A 610 -20.59 -36.96 -14.96
CA HIS A 610 -21.81 -37.11 -14.15
C HIS A 610 -23.08 -37.44 -14.96
N SER A 611 -22.96 -37.67 -16.27
CA SER A 611 -24.13 -37.84 -17.15
C SER A 611 -24.59 -39.29 -17.38
N HIS A 612 -23.95 -40.30 -16.77
CA HIS A 612 -24.43 -41.69 -16.79
C HIS A 612 -24.89 -42.16 -15.41
N SER A 613 -26.11 -41.78 -15.02
CA SER A 613 -27.08 -42.64 -14.29
C SER A 613 -28.28 -41.81 -13.84
N ARG A 614 -29.30 -41.69 -14.70
CA ARG A 614 -30.66 -41.40 -14.26
C ARG A 614 -31.54 -42.59 -14.59
N GLY A 615 -31.73 -43.43 -13.56
CA GLY A 615 -32.76 -44.45 -13.49
C GLY A 615 -33.20 -44.59 -12.03
N CYS A 616 -34.34 -44.01 -11.71
CA CYS A 616 -35.15 -44.31 -10.51
C CYS A 616 -36.43 -45.01 -11.04
N PRO A 617 -37.26 -45.74 -10.25
CA PRO A 617 -37.35 -45.65 -8.80
C PRO A 617 -37.69 -46.94 -8.01
N SER A 618 -37.63 -46.78 -6.69
CA SER A 618 -38.57 -47.29 -5.67
C SER A 618 -38.42 -48.70 -5.05
N THR A 619 -38.46 -48.64 -3.72
CA THR A 619 -39.10 -49.56 -2.74
C THR A 619 -38.45 -50.89 -2.35
N SER A 620 -38.25 -50.98 -1.02
CA SER A 620 -38.57 -52.10 -0.12
C SER A 620 -37.41 -52.88 0.52
N GLN A 621 -37.45 -52.84 1.86
CA GLN A 621 -37.21 -53.93 2.82
C GLN A 621 -35.78 -54.40 3.15
N LYS A 622 -35.38 -54.00 4.37
CA LYS A 622 -34.81 -54.77 5.49
C LYS A 622 -34.07 -56.10 5.23
N SER A 623 -32.95 -56.17 5.98
CA SER A 623 -32.46 -57.26 6.85
C SER A 623 -31.27 -58.12 6.39
N ASP A 624 -30.24 -58.01 7.25
CA ASP A 624 -29.42 -59.06 7.86
C ASP A 624 -28.35 -59.86 7.06
N ARG A 625 -27.11 -59.61 7.54
CA ARG A 625 -26.13 -60.58 8.06
C ARG A 625 -25.21 -61.38 7.12
N LEU A 626 -23.91 -61.16 7.40
CA LEU A 626 -22.79 -62.13 7.49
C LEU A 626 -22.30 -62.75 6.16
N SER A 627 -21.03 -63.08 5.92
CA SER A 627 -19.73 -62.81 6.55
C SER A 627 -18.66 -63.54 5.71
N THR A 628 -17.42 -63.05 5.82
CA THR A 628 -16.14 -63.78 5.73
C THR A 628 -15.41 -63.95 4.39
N SER A 629 -14.11 -63.60 4.51
CA SER A 629 -12.92 -64.38 4.08
C SER A 629 -12.49 -64.18 2.61
N LYS A 630 -11.25 -63.78 2.27
CA LYS A 630 -9.92 -64.00 2.90
C LYS A 630 -8.89 -63.17 2.09
N LEU A 631 -7.99 -62.37 2.68
CA LEU A 631 -6.54 -62.61 2.93
C LEU A 631 -5.76 -61.39 2.36
N ARG A 632 -4.79 -60.70 2.98
CA ARG A 632 -3.70 -61.05 3.94
C ARG A 632 -3.24 -59.82 4.76
N TYR A 633 -2.88 -60.08 6.03
CA TYR A 633 -2.11 -59.29 7.01
C TYR A 633 -0.68 -58.95 6.51
N THR A 634 0.17 -58.08 7.10
CA THR A 634 0.41 -57.64 8.51
C THR A 634 1.23 -56.33 8.51
N ALA A 635 1.11 -55.55 9.59
CA ALA A 635 1.90 -54.34 9.90
C ALA A 635 3.24 -54.64 10.63
N TYR A 636 4.19 -53.69 10.53
CA TYR A 636 5.30 -53.42 11.46
C TYR A 636 5.40 -51.88 11.59
N GLU A 637 5.07 -51.30 12.74
CA GLU A 637 5.89 -50.90 13.91
C GLU A 637 6.41 -49.44 13.84
N PRO A 638 6.12 -48.59 14.86
CA PRO A 638 6.54 -47.19 14.89
C PRO A 638 7.98 -47.02 15.44
N PRO A 639 8.80 -46.10 14.90
CA PRO A 639 10.15 -45.89 15.43
C PRO A 639 10.17 -45.07 16.75
N MET A 640 11.11 -45.48 17.60
CA MET A 640 11.32 -45.12 19.01
C MET A 640 11.97 -43.74 19.27
N ILE A 641 11.93 -43.31 20.53
CA ILE A 641 12.45 -42.05 21.08
C ILE A 641 13.87 -42.24 21.71
N THR A 642 14.70 -41.18 21.56
CA THR A 642 15.89 -40.73 22.37
C THR A 642 17.28 -41.23 21.94
N PRO A 643 18.42 -40.54 22.27
CA PRO A 643 18.63 -39.36 23.14
C PRO A 643 19.55 -38.23 22.59
N ARG A 644 19.67 -37.18 23.41
CA ARG A 644 20.46 -35.93 23.25
C ARG A 644 21.99 -36.14 23.11
N LEU A 645 22.64 -35.31 22.29
CA LEU A 645 24.06 -34.96 22.39
C LEU A 645 24.27 -33.45 22.16
N LYS A 646 25.18 -32.86 22.95
CA LYS A 646 25.52 -31.44 23.04
C LYS A 646 26.59 -31.01 22.02
N SER A 647 26.52 -29.74 21.61
CA SER A 647 27.62 -28.77 21.37
C SER A 647 28.62 -29.01 20.21
N ARG A 648 28.63 -28.10 19.21
CA ARG A 648 29.67 -27.04 19.06
C ARG A 648 29.37 -26.06 17.90
N SER A 649 29.88 -24.85 18.09
CA SER A 649 29.84 -23.62 17.29
C SER A 649 30.81 -23.57 16.09
N SER A 650 30.40 -22.94 14.98
CA SER A 650 31.13 -21.86 14.23
C SER A 650 30.26 -21.40 13.03
N GLU A 651 29.81 -20.14 12.96
CA GLU A 651 30.38 -19.03 12.17
C GLU A 651 30.18 -19.06 10.63
N ARG A 652 29.78 -17.87 10.13
CA ARG A 652 29.84 -17.30 8.76
C ARG A 652 28.76 -17.65 7.72
N GLY A 653 27.82 -16.70 7.54
CA GLY A 653 27.93 -15.71 6.46
C GLY A 653 26.93 -15.78 5.29
N SER A 654 26.54 -14.59 4.81
CA SER A 654 25.69 -14.22 3.64
C SER A 654 24.17 -14.41 3.85
N ARG A 655 23.29 -13.40 3.88
CA ARG A 655 23.12 -12.10 3.16
C ARG A 655 22.76 -12.29 1.67
N MET A 656 21.48 -12.54 1.41
CA MET A 656 20.77 -12.30 0.14
C MET A 656 19.44 -11.62 0.52
N THR A 657 19.32 -10.30 0.32
CA THR A 657 18.75 -9.61 -0.86
C THR A 657 17.27 -9.93 -1.11
N SER A 658 16.45 -8.97 -0.69
CA SER A 658 15.04 -8.77 -1.04
C SER A 658 14.85 -8.59 -2.55
N PRO A 659 13.62 -8.79 -3.04
CA PRO A 659 13.02 -7.93 -4.04
C PRO A 659 11.93 -7.05 -3.40
N ASN A 660 11.76 -5.91 -4.04
CA ASN A 660 11.00 -4.75 -3.61
C ASN A 660 9.57 -4.76 -4.18
N ILE A 661 8.66 -4.14 -3.40
CA ILE A 661 7.53 -3.28 -3.80
C ILE A 661 6.35 -3.93 -4.55
N ALA A 662 5.30 -4.23 -3.79
CA ALA A 662 3.92 -3.94 -4.17
C ALA A 662 3.33 -3.03 -3.08
N ALA A 663 3.00 -1.80 -3.45
CA ALA A 663 2.25 -0.88 -2.59
C ALA A 663 0.77 -1.27 -2.66
N GLY A 664 0.28 -1.88 -1.58
CA GLY A 664 -1.14 -2.24 -1.41
C GLY A 664 -1.29 -3.33 -0.36
N LEU A 665 -1.73 -2.94 0.83
CA LEU A 665 -2.08 -3.78 1.99
C LEU A 665 -0.90 -4.57 2.59
N LYS A 666 -0.24 -3.97 3.59
CA LYS A 666 0.51 -4.75 4.58
C LYS A 666 -0.46 -5.66 5.31
N ALA A 667 -0.16 -6.95 5.36
CA ALA A 667 -0.81 -7.87 6.30
C ALA A 667 -0.58 -7.32 7.72
N LEU A 668 -1.65 -6.85 8.36
CA LEU A 668 -1.62 -6.39 9.74
C LEU A 668 -1.38 -7.59 10.65
N THR A 669 -0.32 -7.55 11.44
CA THR A 669 -0.07 -8.59 12.44
C THR A 669 -1.14 -8.53 13.55
N GLY A 670 -1.43 -9.62 14.24
CA GLY A 670 -2.44 -9.64 15.33
C GLY A 670 -2.17 -8.62 16.45
N GLY A 671 -0.90 -8.22 16.62
CA GLY A 671 -0.49 -7.12 17.49
C GLY A 671 -0.82 -5.74 16.94
N GLU A 672 -0.71 -5.51 15.62
CA GLU A 672 -1.10 -4.24 14.98
C GLU A 672 -2.62 -4.05 14.95
N LEU A 673 -3.41 -5.11 14.82
CA LEU A 673 -4.87 -5.04 14.94
C LEU A 673 -5.32 -4.64 16.36
N THR A 674 -4.60 -5.06 17.39
CA THR A 674 -4.91 -4.69 18.78
C THR A 674 -4.27 -3.36 19.18
N MET A 675 -3.13 -2.99 18.60
CA MET A 675 -2.62 -1.62 18.71
C MET A 675 -3.52 -0.64 17.97
N ALA A 676 -4.14 -1.04 16.86
CA ALA A 676 -5.23 -0.28 16.25
C ALA A 676 -6.52 -0.30 17.08
N VAL A 677 -6.59 -0.99 18.22
CA VAL A 677 -7.64 -0.81 19.25
C VAL A 677 -7.18 0.17 20.32
N SER A 678 -5.89 0.19 20.66
CA SER A 678 -5.30 1.03 21.73
C SER A 678 -4.66 2.35 21.27
N SER A 679 -4.47 2.57 19.97
CA SER A 679 -3.67 3.68 19.45
C SER A 679 -4.45 4.48 18.39
N GLU A 680 -4.85 5.68 18.81
CA GLU A 680 -4.56 6.91 18.07
C GLU A 680 -3.99 7.90 19.10
N GLU A 681 -2.80 7.61 19.62
CA GLU A 681 -1.97 8.63 20.23
C GLU A 681 -0.75 8.81 19.34
N PHE A 682 -0.87 9.71 18.36
CA PHE A 682 0.22 10.58 17.87
C PHE A 682 -0.36 11.68 16.97
N GLU A 683 -0.85 12.75 17.60
CA GLU A 683 -0.51 14.15 17.33
C GLU A 683 -1.12 14.98 18.48
N LEU A 684 -0.51 14.88 19.66
CA LEU A 684 -0.78 15.78 20.78
C LEU A 684 0.56 16.27 21.32
N SER A 685 1.12 17.29 20.68
CA SER A 685 1.97 18.24 21.41
C SER A 685 1.80 19.66 20.86
N MET A 686 1.78 20.60 21.80
CA MET A 686 1.79 22.07 21.71
C MET A 686 0.45 22.78 21.53
N MET A 687 -0.17 23.15 22.67
CA MET A 687 -0.35 24.56 23.03
C MET A 687 -0.69 24.68 24.53
N LYS A 688 0.19 25.29 25.33
CA LYS A 688 -0.21 25.98 26.58
C LYS A 688 -0.58 27.43 26.20
N PRO A 689 -1.58 28.06 26.83
CA PRO A 689 -1.82 29.48 26.69
C PRO A 689 -0.78 30.27 27.48
N GLY A 690 -0.01 31.13 26.80
CA GLY A 690 0.77 32.19 27.43
C GLY A 690 -0.11 33.44 27.66
N PRO A 691 0.14 34.22 28.72
CA PRO A 691 -0.74 35.31 29.12
C PRO A 691 -0.53 36.55 28.24
N HIS A 692 -1.63 37.09 27.71
CA HIS A 692 -1.63 38.42 27.11
C HIS A 692 -1.86 39.47 28.21
N HIS A 693 -0.84 40.30 28.41
CA HIS A 693 -0.94 41.66 28.94
C HIS A 693 -1.94 42.47 28.11
N VAL A 694 -3.02 42.98 28.72
CA VAL A 694 -3.53 44.33 28.43
C VAL A 694 -4.10 44.92 29.73
N SER A 695 -3.61 46.12 30.03
CA SER A 695 -3.92 47.01 31.15
C SER A 695 -5.40 47.38 31.23
N THR A 696 -6.00 47.37 32.43
CA THR A 696 -6.79 48.50 32.97
C THR A 696 -7.29 48.24 34.42
N THR A 697 -6.82 49.11 35.32
CA THR A 697 -7.54 49.76 36.44
C THR A 697 -8.36 48.96 37.47
N ALA A 698 -7.87 49.08 38.72
CA ALA A 698 -8.59 49.47 39.94
C ALA A 698 -9.36 48.42 40.78
N ASN A 699 -8.84 48.30 42.01
CA ASN A 699 -9.52 48.22 43.32
C ASN A 699 -10.06 46.89 43.87
N THR A 700 -9.53 46.58 45.08
CA THR A 700 -10.20 46.01 46.28
C THR A 700 -10.72 44.58 46.17
N THR A 701 -10.55 43.63 47.11
CA THR A 701 -10.18 43.62 48.54
C THR A 701 -9.96 42.15 48.94
N GLU A 702 -9.26 41.97 50.06
CA GLU A 702 -8.94 40.74 50.80
C GLU A 702 -10.12 39.77 51.06
N SER A 703 -9.84 38.47 51.10
CA SER A 703 -10.22 37.58 52.23
C SER A 703 -9.55 36.21 52.10
N ASP A 704 -8.87 35.82 53.17
CA ASP A 704 -8.21 34.54 53.45
C ASP A 704 -9.12 33.30 53.29
N ASP A 705 -8.52 32.15 52.93
CA ASP A 705 -8.45 31.00 53.86
C ASP A 705 -7.59 29.85 53.32
N LEU A 706 -6.39 29.76 53.88
CA LEU A 706 -5.78 28.58 54.54
C LEU A 706 -6.28 27.17 54.12
N ILE A 707 -5.36 26.37 53.57
CA ILE A 707 -4.85 25.13 54.19
C ILE A 707 -3.44 24.92 53.64
N ALA A 708 -2.45 25.11 54.51
CA ALA A 708 -1.11 24.61 54.34
C ALA A 708 -1.10 23.12 54.74
N LEU A 709 -0.59 22.27 53.85
CA LEU A 709 -0.01 20.99 54.25
C LEU A 709 1.33 20.86 53.54
N ASP A 710 2.38 20.79 54.36
CA ASP A 710 3.77 20.66 54.02
C ASP A 710 4.03 19.55 52.98
N SER A 711 4.51 19.96 51.81
CA SER A 711 5.22 19.07 50.90
C SER A 711 6.65 18.89 51.44
N PRO A 712 7.15 17.66 51.64
CA PRO A 712 8.56 17.48 51.96
C PRO A 712 9.40 17.93 50.76
N PHE A 713 10.33 18.83 51.04
CA PHE A 713 11.29 19.46 50.13
C PHE A 713 11.72 18.59 48.94
N VAL A 714 11.34 19.01 47.73
CA VAL A 714 12.03 18.65 46.48
C VAL A 714 12.64 19.96 45.97
N ASP A 715 13.95 20.10 46.11
CA ASP A 715 14.71 21.22 45.53
C ASP A 715 14.51 21.24 44.01
N PRO A 716 13.99 22.33 43.40
CA PRO A 716 14.07 22.53 41.97
C PRO A 716 15.45 23.07 41.64
N GLY A 717 16.47 22.21 41.74
CA GLY A 717 17.85 22.52 41.39
C GLY A 717 18.07 22.55 39.88
N VAL A 718 18.49 23.72 39.40
CA VAL A 718 18.90 24.04 38.02
C VAL A 718 20.13 23.23 37.58
N GLY A 719 20.09 22.68 36.36
CA GLY A 719 21.28 22.57 35.49
C GLY A 719 22.14 21.31 35.61
N GLY A 720 21.78 20.29 34.82
CA GLY A 720 22.66 19.15 34.51
C GLY A 720 21.85 18.10 33.73
N ASP A 721 22.04 18.03 32.41
CA ASP A 721 21.37 17.08 31.53
C ASP A 721 21.99 15.69 31.75
N VAL A 722 21.51 14.98 32.77
CA VAL A 722 21.97 13.62 33.08
C VAL A 722 21.29 12.67 32.10
N ASP A 723 22.08 12.15 31.15
CA ASP A 723 21.62 11.17 30.18
C ASP A 723 21.37 9.80 30.86
N VAL A 724 20.13 9.61 31.28
CA VAL A 724 19.67 8.41 32.00
C VAL A 724 19.78 7.15 31.14
N GLU A 725 19.68 7.27 29.81
CA GLU A 725 19.78 6.12 28.89
C GLU A 725 21.21 5.64 28.74
N ASN A 726 22.17 6.56 28.65
CA ASN A 726 23.59 6.22 28.66
C ASN A 726 24.00 5.60 30.00
N LEU A 727 23.51 6.11 31.14
CA LEU A 727 23.74 5.50 32.45
C LEU A 727 23.12 4.12 32.58
N TRP A 728 21.88 3.93 32.12
CA TRP A 728 21.21 2.62 32.12
C TRP A 728 21.95 1.57 31.29
N SER A 729 22.57 2.00 30.19
CA SER A 729 23.36 1.15 29.29
C SER A 729 24.76 0.88 29.82
N SER A 730 25.28 1.72 30.73
CA SER A 730 26.60 1.55 31.36
C SER A 730 26.63 0.48 32.46
N PHE A 731 25.47 0.06 32.99
CA PHE A 731 25.39 -1.02 33.97
C PHE A 731 25.45 -2.40 33.32
N ASP A 732 26.29 -3.29 33.86
CA ASP A 732 26.42 -4.67 33.38
C ASP A 732 25.08 -5.44 33.42
N GLN A 733 24.82 -6.21 32.36
CA GLN A 733 23.56 -6.97 32.20
C GLN A 733 23.32 -7.99 33.33
N SER A 734 24.38 -8.44 34.02
CA SER A 734 24.30 -9.35 35.18
C SER A 734 23.59 -8.74 36.39
N ASN A 735 23.49 -7.42 36.49
CA ASN A 735 22.83 -6.71 37.59
C ASN A 735 21.48 -6.12 37.16
N THR A 736 20.69 -6.91 36.42
CA THR A 736 19.32 -6.55 36.02
C THR A 736 18.31 -7.43 36.74
N CYS A 737 17.33 -6.83 37.39
CA CYS A 737 16.17 -7.55 37.96
C CYS A 737 14.86 -6.93 37.45
N ARG A 738 13.82 -7.76 37.36
CA ARG A 738 12.47 -7.34 36.98
C ARG A 738 11.45 -8.08 37.83
N GLY A 739 10.32 -7.43 38.09
CA GLY A 739 9.23 -8.03 38.85
C GLY A 739 7.95 -7.22 38.70
N TRP A 740 6.90 -7.75 39.31
CA TRP A 740 5.62 -7.06 39.46
C TRP A 740 5.49 -6.61 40.91
N TYR A 741 4.91 -5.43 41.09
CA TYR A 741 4.51 -4.92 42.39
C TYR A 741 3.00 -4.68 42.38
N ASP A 742 2.29 -5.30 43.33
CA ASP A 742 0.84 -5.20 43.48
C ASP A 742 0.46 -3.88 44.18
N GLY A 743 0.76 -2.77 43.51
CA GLY A 743 0.46 -1.42 43.97
C GLY A 743 0.87 -0.34 42.97
N SER A 744 0.40 0.88 43.20
CA SER A 744 0.59 2.02 42.29
C SER A 744 2.06 2.47 42.21
N ILE A 745 2.44 3.11 41.10
CA ILE A 745 3.77 3.72 40.91
C ILE A 745 4.13 4.66 42.08
N ASN A 746 3.15 5.43 42.57
CA ASN A 746 3.34 6.38 43.67
C ASN A 746 3.68 5.69 45.00
N GLN A 747 3.15 4.49 45.25
CA GLN A 747 3.51 3.69 46.43
C GLN A 747 4.95 3.19 46.32
N VAL A 748 5.36 2.72 45.15
CA VAL A 748 6.74 2.29 44.89
C VAL A 748 7.73 3.44 45.09
N VAL A 749 7.44 4.63 44.55
CA VAL A 749 8.30 5.82 44.73
C VAL A 749 8.41 6.20 46.21
N LYS A 750 7.30 6.16 46.96
CA LYS A 750 7.30 6.43 48.41
C LYS A 750 8.11 5.41 49.21
N LEU A 751 8.01 4.11 48.86
CA LEU A 751 8.77 3.05 49.51
C LEU A 751 10.27 3.20 49.29
N VAL A 752 10.68 3.50 48.05
CA VAL A 752 12.10 3.72 47.71
C VAL A 752 12.62 5.02 48.35
N ALA A 753 11.80 6.06 48.43
CA ALA A 753 12.13 7.31 49.13
C ALA A 753 12.33 7.13 50.65
N ALA A 754 11.67 6.14 51.25
CA ALA A 754 11.76 5.85 52.68
C ALA A 754 13.04 5.06 53.09
N LEU A 755 13.85 4.63 52.13
CA LEU A 755 15.12 3.95 52.40
C LEU A 755 16.12 4.91 53.08
N ALA A 756 16.67 4.48 54.23
CA ALA A 756 17.67 5.26 54.95
C ALA A 756 18.98 5.42 54.12
N ALA A 757 19.56 6.62 54.18
CA ALA A 757 20.81 7.00 53.50
C ALA A 757 20.75 7.01 51.96
N VAL A 758 19.57 7.22 51.38
CA VAL A 758 19.33 7.30 49.94
C VAL A 758 18.68 8.63 49.54
N ARG A 759 19.07 9.17 48.38
CA ARG A 759 18.37 10.26 47.67
C ARG A 759 17.79 9.71 46.38
N ILE A 760 16.61 10.19 46.02
CA ILE A 760 15.94 9.83 44.78
C ILE A 760 15.77 11.03 43.87
N ARG A 761 15.87 10.82 42.55
CA ARG A 761 15.50 11.79 41.52
C ARG A 761 14.53 11.13 40.55
N VAL A 762 13.35 11.71 40.43
CA VAL A 762 12.25 11.16 39.60
C VAL A 762 12.18 11.92 38.29
N PHE A 763 12.10 11.17 37.18
CA PHE A 763 11.90 11.69 35.83
C PHE A 763 10.51 11.26 35.37
N ASP A 764 9.72 12.26 35.02
CA ASP A 764 8.31 12.09 34.65
C ASP A 764 8.19 11.35 33.31
N ALA A 765 7.24 10.42 33.25
CA ALA A 765 6.89 9.66 32.05
C ALA A 765 6.26 10.54 30.96
N LEU A 766 5.96 11.81 31.25
CA LEU A 766 5.38 12.80 30.34
C LEU A 766 6.43 13.71 29.67
N VAL A 767 7.73 13.55 29.96
CA VAL A 767 8.80 14.40 29.41
C VAL A 767 9.65 13.61 28.39
N PRO A 768 9.81 14.09 27.14
CA PRO A 768 10.72 13.48 26.17
C PRO A 768 12.16 13.50 26.70
N PRO A 769 12.98 12.44 26.53
CA PRO A 769 12.78 11.24 25.69
C PRO A 769 12.18 10.02 26.43
N TYR A 770 11.47 10.22 27.55
CA TYR A 770 11.09 9.16 28.49
C TYR A 770 9.59 8.78 28.47
N GLU A 771 8.93 8.95 27.33
CA GLU A 771 7.48 8.69 27.18
C GLU A 771 7.10 7.23 27.51
N GLY A 772 6.19 7.04 28.46
CA GLY A 772 5.57 5.74 28.79
C GLY A 772 6.23 4.91 29.90
N GLU A 773 7.34 5.35 30.50
CA GLU A 773 7.98 4.72 31.67
C GLU A 773 8.50 5.78 32.66
N LEU A 774 8.07 5.74 33.93
CA LEU A 774 8.58 6.63 34.97
C LEU A 774 9.94 6.12 35.46
N LYS A 775 10.95 6.99 35.54
CA LYS A 775 12.31 6.60 35.93
C LYS A 775 12.71 7.22 37.24
N VAL A 776 13.29 6.42 38.13
CA VAL A 776 13.79 6.86 39.43
C VAL A 776 15.28 6.53 39.52
N LEU A 777 16.11 7.55 39.67
CA LEU A 777 17.52 7.41 40.03
C LEU A 777 17.62 7.36 41.55
N VAL A 778 18.38 6.40 42.07
CA VAL A 778 18.54 6.12 43.49
C VAL A 778 20.03 6.15 43.82
N PHE A 779 20.49 7.08 44.66
CA PHE A 779 21.92 7.28 44.93
C PHE A 779 22.18 7.57 46.43
N PRO A 780 23.39 7.28 46.95
CA PRO A 780 23.67 7.40 48.38
C PRO A 780 23.80 8.86 48.83
N VAL A 781 23.38 9.16 50.06
CA VAL A 781 23.56 10.48 50.67
C VAL A 781 25.00 10.62 51.19
N GLY A 782 25.76 11.61 50.69
CA GLY A 782 27.05 12.01 51.30
C GLY A 782 28.31 11.97 50.43
N GLN A 783 28.22 11.79 49.10
CA GLN A 783 29.40 11.85 48.22
C GLN A 783 29.49 13.19 47.47
N ALA A 784 30.68 13.80 47.49
CA ALA A 784 30.96 15.07 46.82
C ALA A 784 31.11 14.87 45.30
N GLY A 785 30.00 15.04 44.57
CA GLY A 785 29.95 15.06 43.11
C GLY A 785 28.84 14.18 42.53
N GLU A 786 27.86 14.78 41.86
CA GLU A 786 26.70 14.07 41.28
C GLU A 786 27.10 12.92 40.34
N LEU A 787 28.14 13.11 39.53
CA LEU A 787 28.63 12.11 38.57
C LEU A 787 29.27 10.88 39.23
N GLN A 788 29.92 11.04 40.39
CA GLN A 788 30.46 9.90 41.14
C GLN A 788 29.38 9.16 41.92
N ALA A 789 28.39 9.89 42.45
CA ALA A 789 27.24 9.30 43.14
C ALA A 789 26.34 8.47 42.21
N LEU A 790 26.22 8.85 40.93
CA LEU A 790 25.47 8.11 39.91
C LEU A 790 26.11 6.76 39.56
N ASN A 791 27.44 6.64 39.63
CA ASN A 791 28.17 5.39 39.36
C ASN A 791 28.02 4.31 40.45
N LEU A 792 27.55 4.70 41.64
CA LEU A 792 27.28 3.80 42.78
C LEU A 792 25.78 3.63 43.06
N GLY A 793 24.93 4.22 42.21
CA GLY A 793 23.48 4.21 42.35
C GLY A 793 22.78 3.02 41.67
N ALA A 794 21.46 3.05 41.75
CA ALA A 794 20.55 2.17 41.02
C ALA A 794 19.50 2.99 40.26
N ILE A 795 19.02 2.45 39.15
CA ILE A 795 17.98 3.03 38.30
C ILE A 795 16.79 2.09 38.30
N LEU A 796 15.61 2.63 38.59
CA LEU A 796 14.34 1.93 38.59
C LEU A 796 13.45 2.50 37.48
N ARG A 797 12.99 1.64 36.56
CA ARG A 797 11.98 1.99 35.55
C ARG A 797 10.65 1.38 35.94
N LEU A 798 9.61 2.19 35.98
CA LEU A 798 8.27 1.83 36.44
C LEU A 798 7.27 2.06 35.30
N LYS A 799 6.45 1.05 35.02
CA LYS A 799 5.40 1.11 34.01
C LYS A 799 4.06 0.71 34.64
N SER A 800 3.06 1.57 34.51
CA SER A 800 1.71 1.32 35.02
C SER A 800 0.99 0.30 34.15
N SER A 801 0.24 -0.59 34.80
CA SER A 801 -0.70 -1.51 34.18
C SER A 801 -2.15 -1.06 34.42
N GLU A 802 -3.10 -1.61 33.66
CA GLU A 802 -4.54 -1.28 33.74
C GLU A 802 -5.20 -1.71 35.07
N GLU A 803 -4.55 -2.59 35.85
CA GLU A 803 -5.08 -3.20 37.09
C GLU A 803 -4.43 -2.62 38.37
N GLU A 804 -4.05 -1.34 38.38
CA GLU A 804 -3.33 -0.65 39.49
C GLU A 804 -2.01 -1.31 39.97
N SER A 805 -1.49 -2.30 39.22
CA SER A 805 -0.19 -2.92 39.43
C SER A 805 0.92 -2.23 38.63
N CYS A 806 2.16 -2.36 39.10
CA CYS A 806 3.32 -1.72 38.51
C CYS A 806 4.36 -2.76 38.07
N LEU A 807 4.73 -2.73 36.79
CA LEU A 807 5.87 -3.48 36.28
C LEU A 807 7.15 -2.67 36.55
N TRP A 808 8.11 -3.26 37.25
CA TRP A 808 9.36 -2.60 37.57
C TRP A 808 10.58 -3.31 36.96
N ARG A 809 11.57 -2.51 36.54
CA ARG A 809 12.89 -2.97 36.09
C ARG A 809 13.97 -2.20 36.84
N LEU A 810 14.89 -2.92 37.46
CA LEU A 810 15.96 -2.37 38.27
C LEU A 810 17.32 -2.74 37.67
N ARG A 811 18.21 -1.75 37.55
CA ARG A 811 19.65 -1.93 37.26
C ARG A 811 20.49 -1.11 38.19
N GLY A 812 21.63 -1.61 38.62
CA GLY A 812 22.54 -0.84 39.48
C GLY A 812 23.74 -1.64 39.98
N LYS A 813 24.47 -1.06 40.92
CA LYS A 813 25.56 -1.74 41.63
C LYS A 813 25.20 -1.93 43.13
N PRO A 814 25.65 -3.03 43.76
CA PRO A 814 25.52 -3.19 45.21
C PRO A 814 26.30 -2.08 45.93
N PRO A 815 25.86 -1.62 47.12
CA PRO A 815 24.81 -2.21 47.96
C PRO A 815 23.39 -1.64 47.74
N ILE A 816 23.22 -0.55 46.99
CA ILE A 816 21.90 0.10 46.81
C ILE A 816 20.97 -0.77 45.96
N TYR A 817 21.50 -1.39 44.91
CA TYR A 817 20.77 -2.32 44.07
C TYR A 817 20.12 -3.46 44.88
N GLU A 818 20.84 -4.06 45.82
CA GLU A 818 20.32 -5.16 46.64
C GLU A 818 19.24 -4.67 47.60
N LYS A 819 19.42 -3.51 48.24
CA LYS A 819 18.39 -2.92 49.11
C LYS A 819 17.08 -2.60 48.39
N VAL A 820 17.16 -2.03 47.18
CA VAL A 820 15.97 -1.72 46.37
C VAL A 820 15.34 -3.01 45.83
N LYS A 821 16.15 -4.00 45.47
CA LYS A 821 15.66 -5.31 45.03
C LYS A 821 14.89 -6.00 46.16
N ASP A 822 15.49 -6.13 47.34
CA ASP A 822 14.88 -6.79 48.49
C ASP A 822 13.57 -6.11 48.91
N LEU A 823 13.51 -4.78 48.84
CA LEU A 823 12.30 -3.99 49.11
C LEU A 823 11.15 -4.26 48.12
N LEU A 824 11.47 -4.58 46.87
CA LEU A 824 10.47 -4.79 45.81
C LEU A 824 10.12 -6.28 45.60
N THR A 825 10.88 -7.19 46.20
CA THR A 825 10.67 -8.65 46.11
C THR A 825 10.23 -9.30 47.43
N GLY A 826 10.39 -8.61 48.56
CA GLY A 826 9.88 -9.02 49.87
C GLY A 826 8.50 -8.44 50.14
#